data_AF-A0A016S4T6-F1
#
_entry.id   AF-A0A016S4T6-F1
#
_cell.length_a   1.000
_cell.length_b   1.000
_cell.length_c   1.000
_cell.angle_alpha   90.00
_cell.angle_beta   90.00
_cell.angle_gamma   90.00
#
_symmetry.space_group_name_H-M   'P 1'
#
loop_
_entity.id
_entity.type
_entity.pdbx_description
1 polymer ?
#
loop_
_entity_poly.entity_id
_entity_poly.type
_entity_poly.pdbx_seq_one_letter_code
_entity_poly.pdbx_strand_id
1 'polypeptide(L)'
;MWRERDRRTLRWLILWGLVAGVQQQVQQPQSGNINQNLGLPEAGTLFTGTGTNLYYGVNLVPFGPEVGDQEVIPGMLTSGQTIDLHMYFPFYGGLYNYTTISVNGYIGFAVVLDQGPTINIGPDATDWPKYQDPAMIAPYLCKQQIPQDMNPGMRSGVFFRLMMRQSLFGRGSGSNMNLGGSYQSSFFGQSASQACQGTHGGYVRCDQNSDYFLDEMMRWLQEGVAGAAAFRADAALVVTWYNTASAISGRSDMDAGQLSTYQLVWLTDEAARLSYVILNYDKLGFDAADFRANSRSGRCQAVFNGGNHTGLVPVDPTQAFKNTPKVLSQRSGVPHMVRGRYMFRVDDVVRPAGCSNKTGGTYPMLIYPNIVNMMGEMTVDVNAICLDRAQTYILMIEQRQTATCTVLNPSIARCHLPKIYDWGTKTVYFQPQSGGANDEKAFVGYIYFVPPTLDPMRLDIGNIYDWFKNPIPYQVMPLTWYPRNFTNPDIATHMESVRISDDTMYSVQLGLYVIGYREFKDDDIKKFRPEHRVLCRLATYSNRNTYEYRWKPQEERINIYQVEQWYLNDWQRTHELYNYRFGYLKLAPIKPNQNENQPQTLLSGLVSAPISLHWLWTTNNPEFSTTTYSQNDENARVEFVKKKSLEMCHDWYNEDGAQWNFIRDTETNSSCPCIEKQAMADLGRFMPHPRCSQAFRDITCTVAIGARNCYMSAQNIYGSYAGTGRGFESENTARFPTHYGQVCCYDDAGHLMQTSYQPVIKVTPEVPYNPGFPMRAYEFGTSPYMGQYEVPGLSAFHNDYMPYFLCCKFADFRCQMFYWRRPSSGCQEYQPPAYGEGMGAGTFNTIDNDKFIFNEPGVFNVLYIPQTTTTPEVKVQLRLERYPDRRVDFSEFFYDETTSDMDQPRAVYINENTQGKHVNTTQTYSSLT
;
A
#
# COMPACT_ATOMS: atom_id res chain seq x y z
N MET A 1 12.76 -45.69 -8.45
CA MET A 1 12.20 -47.06 -8.42
C MET A 1 13.07 -47.89 -7.47
N TRP A 2 12.49 -48.58 -6.48
CA TRP A 2 13.15 -49.54 -5.55
C TRP A 2 14.29 -48.99 -4.64
N ARG A 3 14.55 -49.51 -3.42
CA ARG A 3 13.62 -50.02 -2.38
C ARG A 3 14.28 -50.11 -0.98
N GLU A 4 13.55 -49.66 0.05
CA GLU A 4 13.42 -50.13 1.46
C GLU A 4 14.56 -50.78 2.29
N ARG A 5 14.63 -50.33 3.57
CA ARG A 5 14.87 -51.10 4.84
C ARG A 5 16.31 -51.53 5.22
N ASP A 6 16.62 -51.86 6.49
CA ASP A 6 15.76 -52.06 7.68
C ASP A 6 16.36 -51.55 9.03
N ARG A 7 15.57 -51.65 10.13
CA ARG A 7 15.95 -51.41 11.54
C ARG A 7 16.33 -52.72 12.26
N ARG A 8 17.25 -52.65 13.24
CA ARG A 8 17.16 -53.19 14.65
C ARG A 8 18.54 -53.49 15.26
N THR A 9 18.55 -53.69 16.59
CA THR A 9 19.71 -53.87 17.50
C THR A 9 20.56 -52.59 17.67
N LEU A 10 21.16 -52.27 18.82
CA LEU A 10 21.10 -52.92 20.15
C LEU A 10 20.31 -52.07 21.17
N ARG A 11 19.56 -52.73 22.06
CA ARG A 11 19.08 -52.21 23.34
C ARG A 11 18.73 -53.39 24.27
N TRP A 12 19.70 -53.87 25.04
CA TRP A 12 19.54 -54.79 26.19
C TRP A 12 20.84 -54.80 26.99
N LEU A 13 20.73 -55.04 28.31
CA LEU A 13 21.81 -54.89 29.32
C LEU A 13 22.24 -53.42 29.52
N ILE A 14 22.35 -52.86 30.74
CA ILE A 14 22.19 -53.43 32.10
C ILE A 14 21.12 -52.63 32.86
N LEU A 15 20.36 -53.33 33.72
CA LEU A 15 19.41 -52.78 34.70
C LEU A 15 19.56 -53.65 35.99
N TRP A 16 18.93 -53.25 37.11
CA TRP A 16 19.11 -53.78 38.49
C TRP A 16 20.39 -53.29 39.18
N GLY A 17 20.41 -52.90 40.46
CA GLY A 17 19.34 -52.62 41.46
C GLY A 17 19.94 -51.84 42.65
N LEU A 18 19.35 -50.73 43.11
CA LEU A 18 18.32 -50.62 44.18
C LEU A 18 18.77 -50.94 45.63
N VAL A 19 18.90 -49.85 46.43
CA VAL A 19 18.58 -49.69 47.87
C VAL A 19 19.49 -50.28 48.97
N ALA A 20 20.26 -49.40 49.63
CA ALA A 20 20.45 -49.24 51.11
C ALA A 20 21.43 -48.05 51.39
N GLY A 21 21.40 -47.28 52.49
CA GLY A 21 20.34 -47.08 53.49
C GLY A 21 20.86 -46.53 54.86
N VAL A 22 20.25 -45.44 55.38
CA VAL A 22 20.28 -45.00 56.83
C VAL A 22 21.66 -44.38 57.26
N GLN A 23 21.87 -43.47 58.24
CA GLN A 23 21.19 -43.16 59.51
C GLN A 23 21.48 -41.74 60.12
N GLN A 24 20.42 -41.00 60.53
CA GLN A 24 20.26 -40.07 61.71
C GLN A 24 21.23 -38.85 61.93
N GLN A 25 20.96 -37.81 62.74
CA GLN A 25 19.92 -37.35 63.72
C GLN A 25 20.03 -35.77 63.82
N VAL A 26 19.36 -34.86 64.58
CA VAL A 26 18.20 -34.65 65.52
C VAL A 26 18.06 -33.08 65.67
N GLN A 27 17.07 -32.28 66.15
CA GLN A 27 15.68 -32.27 66.68
C GLN A 27 15.11 -30.83 66.37
N GLN A 28 13.83 -30.47 66.16
CA GLN A 28 12.65 -30.28 67.06
C GLN A 28 12.93 -29.55 68.41
N PRO A 29 12.07 -28.59 68.88
CA PRO A 29 10.58 -28.62 68.93
C PRO A 29 9.88 -27.51 68.10
N GLN A 30 8.63 -27.55 67.59
CA GLN A 30 7.32 -28.21 67.83
C GLN A 30 6.21 -27.18 68.18
N SER A 31 5.22 -27.02 67.29
CA SER A 31 3.75 -26.93 67.53
C SER A 31 3.05 -26.25 66.34
N GLY A 32 1.83 -26.63 65.89
CA GLY A 32 1.04 -27.84 66.18
C GLY A 32 -0.38 -27.76 65.59
N ASN A 33 -0.81 -28.80 64.86
CA ASN A 33 -2.14 -29.01 64.23
C ASN A 33 -2.46 -28.20 62.93
N ILE A 34 -3.31 -28.67 61.99
CA ILE A 34 -3.45 -29.98 61.29
C ILE A 34 -4.46 -29.78 60.11
N ASN A 35 -4.14 -30.32 58.93
CA ASN A 35 -5.00 -30.64 57.76
C ASN A 35 -6.24 -29.77 57.41
N GLN A 36 -6.26 -29.20 56.19
CA GLN A 36 -7.04 -29.75 55.06
C GLN A 36 -6.66 -29.11 53.70
N ASN A 37 -7.02 -29.77 52.60
CA ASN A 37 -6.78 -29.30 51.22
C ASN A 37 -7.84 -28.27 50.78
N LEU A 38 -7.41 -27.26 50.00
CA LEU A 38 -8.01 -26.86 48.72
C LEU A 38 -7.10 -25.81 48.05
N GLY A 39 -7.02 -25.84 46.71
CA GLY A 39 -6.02 -25.07 45.96
C GLY A 39 -6.53 -23.72 45.43
N LEU A 40 -5.62 -22.75 45.38
CA LEU A 40 -5.75 -21.48 44.64
C LEU A 40 -4.54 -21.37 43.70
N PRO A 41 -4.72 -21.15 42.38
CA PRO A 41 -3.60 -20.82 41.50
C PRO A 41 -3.09 -19.42 41.81
N GLU A 42 -1.77 -19.25 41.80
CA GLU A 42 -1.10 -18.03 42.27
C GLU A 42 -1.41 -16.80 41.38
N ALA A 43 -1.43 -15.63 42.00
CA ALA A 43 -1.71 -14.37 41.31
C ALA A 43 -0.57 -14.02 40.33
N GLY A 44 -0.94 -13.63 39.11
CA GLY A 44 0.01 -13.25 38.07
C GLY A 44 0.88 -12.04 38.46
N THR A 45 2.10 -12.01 37.95
CA THR A 45 3.08 -10.94 38.16
C THR A 45 2.54 -9.57 37.77
N LEU A 46 2.82 -8.54 38.57
CA LEU A 46 2.40 -7.17 38.29
C LEU A 46 3.10 -6.64 37.03
N PHE A 47 2.33 -6.40 35.97
CA PHE A 47 2.74 -5.54 34.87
C PHE A 47 2.56 -4.07 35.26
N THR A 48 3.67 -3.32 35.33
CA THR A 48 3.68 -1.87 35.64
C THR A 48 3.32 -1.02 34.41
N GLY A 49 2.10 -1.17 33.92
CA GLY A 49 1.57 -0.29 32.86
C GLY A 49 1.36 1.13 33.38
N THR A 50 1.87 2.14 32.66
CA THR A 50 1.84 3.56 33.06
C THR A 50 0.47 4.22 32.79
N GLY A 51 -0.60 3.65 33.33
CA GLY A 51 -1.93 4.25 33.32
C GLY A 51 -2.03 5.39 34.34
N THR A 52 -2.48 6.57 33.91
CA THR A 52 -2.62 7.77 34.75
C THR A 52 -3.92 7.81 35.56
N ASN A 53 -4.79 6.81 35.40
CA ASN A 53 -6.15 6.81 35.96
C ASN A 53 -6.19 6.04 37.30
N LEU A 54 -6.41 6.75 38.42
CA LEU A 54 -6.54 6.12 39.74
C LEU A 54 -7.88 5.38 39.96
N TYR A 55 -8.87 5.57 39.10
CA TYR A 55 -10.25 5.08 39.30
C TYR A 55 -10.67 3.93 38.37
N TYR A 56 -9.93 3.72 37.28
CA TYR A 56 -10.29 2.75 36.23
C TYR A 56 -9.08 1.95 35.74
N GLY A 57 -9.31 0.76 35.21
CA GLY A 57 -8.26 -0.18 34.82
C GLY A 57 -7.29 0.37 33.75
N VAL A 58 -6.01 0.00 33.90
CA VAL A 58 -4.84 0.49 33.14
C VAL A 58 -4.98 0.36 31.61
N ASN A 59 -5.91 -0.47 31.13
CA ASN A 59 -6.11 -0.76 29.71
C ASN A 59 -6.92 0.32 28.96
N LEU A 60 -7.79 1.07 29.66
CA LEU A 60 -8.82 1.95 29.07
C LEU A 60 -8.38 3.41 28.92
N VAL A 61 -8.90 4.12 27.92
CA VAL A 61 -8.86 5.60 27.93
C VAL A 61 -9.87 6.15 28.95
N PRO A 62 -9.64 7.34 29.55
CA PRO A 62 -10.61 8.00 30.42
C PRO A 62 -11.98 8.15 29.75
N PHE A 63 -13.05 7.80 30.48
CA PHE A 63 -14.44 7.79 30.02
C PHE A 63 -15.38 8.22 31.15
N GLY A 64 -16.64 8.52 30.81
CA GLY A 64 -17.69 8.93 31.74
C GLY A 64 -17.99 10.44 31.74
N PRO A 65 -19.03 10.88 32.47
CA PRO A 65 -19.50 12.28 32.47
C PRO A 65 -18.42 13.30 32.86
N GLU A 66 -17.53 12.92 33.77
CA GLU A 66 -16.36 13.71 34.23
C GLU A 66 -15.42 14.16 33.10
N VAL A 67 -15.30 13.38 32.00
CA VAL A 67 -14.52 13.74 30.80
C VAL A 67 -15.39 14.19 29.63
N GLY A 68 -16.72 14.23 29.83
CA GLY A 68 -17.67 14.76 28.87
C GLY A 68 -18.49 13.75 28.08
N ASP A 69 -18.40 12.46 28.40
CA ASP A 69 -19.15 11.44 27.70
C ASP A 69 -20.65 11.56 28.00
N GLN A 70 -21.47 11.27 27.00
CA GLN A 70 -22.90 11.06 27.17
C GLN A 70 -23.20 9.57 27.36
N GLU A 71 -24.22 9.27 28.16
CA GLU A 71 -24.72 7.91 28.33
C GLU A 71 -25.82 7.62 27.30
N VAL A 72 -25.86 6.40 26.76
CA VAL A 72 -26.93 5.97 25.85
C VAL A 72 -28.27 5.97 26.60
N ILE A 73 -29.29 6.60 26.01
CA ILE A 73 -30.60 6.78 26.62
C ILE A 73 -31.21 5.40 26.98
N PRO A 74 -31.68 5.16 28.21
CA PRO A 74 -32.16 3.84 28.65
C PRO A 74 -33.22 3.20 27.73
N GLY A 75 -34.12 3.99 27.16
CA GLY A 75 -35.13 3.53 26.19
C GLY A 75 -34.61 3.18 24.79
N MET A 76 -33.33 3.46 24.49
CA MET A 76 -32.68 3.17 23.21
C MET A 76 -31.56 2.12 23.33
N LEU A 77 -31.33 1.54 24.51
CA LEU A 77 -30.23 0.61 24.75
C LEU A 77 -30.25 -0.62 23.81
N THR A 78 -31.42 -1.22 23.60
CA THR A 78 -31.59 -2.44 22.79
C THR A 78 -31.63 -2.14 21.29
N SER A 79 -32.49 -1.21 20.86
CA SER A 79 -32.59 -0.73 19.47
C SER A 79 -31.31 -0.07 18.96
N GLY A 80 -30.49 0.39 19.90
CA GLY A 80 -29.38 1.30 19.67
C GLY A 80 -29.83 2.76 19.58
N GLN A 81 -28.89 3.66 19.86
CA GLN A 81 -29.02 5.10 19.70
C GLN A 81 -28.14 5.55 18.53
N THR A 82 -28.76 6.16 17.51
CA THR A 82 -28.03 6.76 16.38
C THR A 82 -27.44 8.11 16.78
N ILE A 83 -26.20 8.37 16.36
CA ILE A 83 -25.50 9.65 16.52
C ILE A 83 -24.84 10.08 15.22
N ASP A 84 -24.69 11.40 15.04
CA ASP A 84 -23.96 11.99 13.92
C ASP A 84 -22.46 12.05 14.22
N LEU A 85 -21.63 11.73 13.24
CA LEU A 85 -20.17 11.75 13.36
C LEU A 85 -19.55 13.08 12.92
N HIS A 86 -20.35 13.99 12.33
CA HIS A 86 -19.99 15.32 11.80
C HIS A 86 -18.80 15.37 10.81
N MET A 87 -18.23 14.21 10.47
CA MET A 87 -17.18 13.97 9.48
C MET A 87 -17.33 12.53 8.96
N TYR A 88 -16.73 12.20 7.82
CA TYR A 88 -16.75 10.83 7.28
C TYR A 88 -15.67 9.97 7.93
N PHE A 89 -16.07 8.81 8.45
CA PHE A 89 -15.17 7.76 8.93
C PHE A 89 -15.17 6.58 7.93
N PRO A 90 -14.04 6.26 7.28
CA PRO A 90 -13.90 5.11 6.39
C PRO A 90 -14.04 3.76 7.09
N PHE A 91 -14.79 2.84 6.50
CA PHE A 91 -14.88 1.43 6.94
C PHE A 91 -15.28 0.52 5.76
N TYR A 92 -14.46 -0.48 5.41
CA TYR A 92 -14.67 -1.38 4.26
C TYR A 92 -14.93 -0.63 2.92
N GLY A 93 -14.23 0.48 2.68
CA GLY A 93 -14.40 1.35 1.52
C GLY A 93 -15.64 2.27 1.58
N GLY A 94 -16.57 2.05 2.51
CA GLY A 94 -17.70 2.94 2.78
C GLY A 94 -17.28 4.15 3.61
N LEU A 95 -17.92 5.30 3.37
CA LEU A 95 -17.70 6.55 4.11
C LEU A 95 -18.93 6.86 4.97
N TYR A 96 -18.81 6.67 6.29
CA TYR A 96 -19.94 6.80 7.21
C TYR A 96 -19.90 8.11 7.99
N ASN A 97 -21.02 8.84 8.00
CA ASN A 97 -21.20 10.11 8.72
C ASN A 97 -22.14 9.99 9.94
N TYR A 98 -22.65 8.78 10.23
CA TYR A 98 -23.45 8.46 11.42
C TYR A 98 -23.07 7.06 11.93
N THR A 99 -23.46 6.73 13.16
CA THR A 99 -23.42 5.35 13.66
C THR A 99 -24.48 5.09 14.73
N THR A 100 -24.90 3.84 14.89
CA THR A 100 -25.88 3.39 15.89
C THR A 100 -25.19 2.57 16.97
N ILE A 101 -25.16 3.07 18.21
CA ILE A 101 -24.51 2.42 19.36
C ILE A 101 -25.54 1.55 20.10
N SER A 102 -25.28 0.24 20.26
CA SER A 102 -26.17 -0.69 20.98
C SER A 102 -25.54 -1.25 22.26
N VAL A 103 -26.37 -1.55 23.27
CA VAL A 103 -25.96 -2.29 24.48
C VAL A 103 -25.34 -3.66 24.16
N ASN A 104 -25.69 -4.24 23.01
CA ASN A 104 -25.26 -5.56 22.55
C ASN A 104 -23.81 -5.62 22.04
N GLY A 105 -22.98 -4.61 22.36
CA GLY A 105 -21.53 -4.64 22.15
C GLY A 105 -21.07 -4.36 20.71
N TYR A 106 -21.81 -3.51 19.98
CA TYR A 106 -21.48 -3.08 18.63
C TYR A 106 -21.84 -1.62 18.36
N ILE A 107 -21.16 -1.02 17.37
CA ILE A 107 -21.65 0.14 16.63
C ILE A 107 -21.97 -0.27 15.19
N GLY A 108 -23.15 0.11 14.69
CA GLY A 108 -23.67 -0.30 13.40
C GLY A 108 -23.84 0.87 12.43
N PHE A 109 -23.80 0.57 11.14
CA PHE A 109 -24.04 1.52 10.04
C PHE A 109 -25.26 1.16 9.18
N ALA A 110 -26.00 0.14 9.60
CA ALA A 110 -27.25 -0.32 9.03
C ALA A 110 -28.14 -0.87 10.17
N VAL A 111 -29.42 -1.12 9.88
CA VAL A 111 -30.33 -1.76 10.84
C VAL A 111 -29.86 -3.17 11.14
N VAL A 112 -29.67 -3.49 12.43
CA VAL A 112 -29.25 -4.82 12.88
C VAL A 112 -30.45 -5.61 13.35
N LEU A 113 -30.70 -6.75 12.70
CA LEU A 113 -31.75 -7.68 13.11
C LEU A 113 -31.29 -8.46 14.34
N ASP A 114 -31.85 -8.13 15.51
CA ASP A 114 -31.57 -8.83 16.76
C ASP A 114 -32.53 -10.01 17.03
N GLN A 115 -33.43 -10.31 16.09
CA GLN A 115 -34.47 -11.32 16.27
C GLN A 115 -33.89 -12.73 16.50
N GLY A 116 -34.35 -13.39 17.58
CA GLY A 116 -33.90 -14.74 17.95
C GLY A 116 -32.83 -14.77 19.06
N PRO A 117 -32.16 -15.93 19.24
CA PRO A 117 -31.22 -16.16 20.33
C PRO A 117 -29.82 -15.59 20.07
N THR A 118 -29.40 -15.45 18.82
CA THR A 118 -28.09 -14.96 18.38
C THR A 118 -28.28 -13.78 17.43
N ILE A 119 -27.32 -12.84 17.42
CA ILE A 119 -27.25 -11.80 16.39
C ILE A 119 -26.40 -12.38 15.26
N ASN A 120 -27.02 -12.66 14.12
CA ASN A 120 -26.40 -13.33 12.99
C ASN A 120 -25.87 -12.29 11.99
N ILE A 121 -24.62 -12.43 11.56
CA ILE A 121 -23.90 -11.49 10.69
C ILE A 121 -22.88 -12.21 9.81
N GLY A 122 -22.55 -11.62 8.66
CA GLY A 122 -21.57 -12.15 7.72
C GLY A 122 -22.07 -13.32 6.87
N PRO A 123 -21.26 -13.77 5.89
CA PRO A 123 -21.70 -14.69 4.83
C PRO A 123 -22.08 -16.09 5.32
N ASP A 124 -21.43 -16.59 6.38
CA ASP A 124 -21.70 -17.93 6.92
C ASP A 124 -23.03 -18.02 7.70
N ALA A 125 -23.65 -16.88 8.05
CA ALA A 125 -24.80 -16.81 8.96
C ALA A 125 -25.99 -15.98 8.43
N THR A 126 -25.88 -15.39 7.23
CA THR A 126 -26.92 -14.58 6.58
C THR A 126 -27.06 -14.97 5.10
N ASP A 127 -28.28 -15.04 4.59
CA ASP A 127 -28.57 -15.34 3.18
C ASP A 127 -28.91 -14.04 2.45
N TRP A 128 -27.86 -13.26 2.13
CA TRP A 128 -27.97 -12.03 1.34
C TRP A 128 -28.31 -12.36 -0.12
N PRO A 129 -29.22 -11.60 -0.79
CA PRO A 129 -29.88 -10.38 -0.34
C PRO A 129 -31.24 -10.61 0.39
N LYS A 130 -31.64 -11.86 0.65
CA LYS A 130 -32.95 -12.17 1.26
C LYS A 130 -33.05 -11.70 2.71
N TYR A 131 -31.97 -11.85 3.46
CA TYR A 131 -31.78 -11.23 4.78
C TYR A 131 -30.68 -10.18 4.73
N GLN A 132 -30.86 -9.11 5.50
CA GLN A 132 -29.90 -8.02 5.59
C GLN A 132 -28.64 -8.48 6.34
N ASP A 133 -27.47 -8.18 5.77
CA ASP A 133 -26.17 -8.35 6.41
C ASP A 133 -25.60 -6.96 6.76
N PRO A 134 -25.75 -6.48 8.01
CA PRO A 134 -25.44 -5.11 8.38
C PRO A 134 -23.94 -4.86 8.63
N ALA A 135 -23.43 -3.77 8.05
CA ALA A 135 -22.08 -3.29 8.33
C ALA A 135 -21.95 -2.82 9.78
N MET A 136 -20.95 -3.32 10.51
CA MET A 136 -20.74 -2.98 11.92
C MET A 136 -19.30 -3.22 12.41
N ILE A 137 -18.94 -2.49 13.47
CA ILE A 137 -17.75 -2.74 14.29
C ILE A 137 -18.25 -3.27 15.64
N ALA A 138 -17.94 -4.53 15.96
CA ALA A 138 -18.48 -5.20 17.14
C ALA A 138 -17.38 -5.72 18.08
N PRO A 139 -16.91 -4.89 19.03
CA PRO A 139 -15.91 -5.29 20.02
C PRO A 139 -16.32 -6.52 20.84
N TYR A 140 -17.60 -6.68 21.16
CA TYR A 140 -18.06 -7.86 21.91
C TYR A 140 -19.55 -8.13 21.65
N LEU A 141 -19.87 -8.58 20.43
CA LEU A 141 -21.23 -8.87 19.99
C LEU A 141 -21.85 -10.01 20.80
N CYS A 142 -22.84 -9.69 21.62
CA CYS A 142 -23.72 -10.65 22.28
C CYS A 142 -24.93 -9.94 22.90
N LYS A 143 -25.99 -10.70 23.19
CA LYS A 143 -27.16 -10.15 23.89
C LYS A 143 -26.80 -9.78 25.33
N GLN A 144 -26.88 -8.48 25.62
CA GLN A 144 -26.38 -7.85 26.85
C GLN A 144 -27.45 -7.00 27.51
N GLN A 145 -27.24 -6.73 28.80
CA GLN A 145 -28.06 -5.85 29.63
C GLN A 145 -27.18 -4.98 30.53
N ILE A 146 -27.70 -3.82 30.91
CA ILE A 146 -27.11 -2.96 31.95
C ILE A 146 -27.74 -3.34 33.29
N PRO A 147 -26.98 -3.85 34.28
CA PRO A 147 -27.51 -4.14 35.60
C PRO A 147 -28.11 -2.88 36.25
N GLN A 148 -29.37 -2.96 36.66
CA GLN A 148 -30.09 -1.87 37.34
C GLN A 148 -29.91 -1.94 38.86
N ASP A 149 -30.07 -3.13 39.47
CA ASP A 149 -30.03 -3.34 40.92
C ASP A 149 -28.63 -3.66 41.47
N MET A 150 -27.60 -2.93 41.00
CA MET A 150 -26.21 -3.19 41.37
C MET A 150 -25.84 -2.57 42.73
N ASN A 151 -24.79 -3.07 43.39
CA ASN A 151 -24.41 -2.62 44.74
C ASN A 151 -24.07 -1.10 44.78
N PRO A 152 -24.50 -0.37 45.84
CA PRO A 152 -24.29 1.08 45.94
C PRO A 152 -22.83 1.49 45.72
N GLY A 153 -22.60 2.31 44.71
CA GLY A 153 -21.28 2.84 44.34
C GLY A 153 -20.70 2.28 43.04
N MET A 154 -21.19 1.16 42.52
CA MET A 154 -20.79 0.70 41.18
C MET A 154 -21.68 1.29 40.09
N ARG A 155 -21.08 2.06 39.16
CA ARG A 155 -21.75 2.48 37.92
C ARG A 155 -21.82 1.32 36.92
N SER A 156 -22.83 1.33 36.06
CA SER A 156 -22.99 0.52 34.85
C SER A 156 -23.52 1.45 33.75
N GLY A 157 -23.18 1.22 32.48
CA GLY A 157 -23.53 2.19 31.43
C GLY A 157 -22.89 1.90 30.08
N VAL A 158 -23.41 2.54 29.02
CA VAL A 158 -22.72 2.68 27.73
C VAL A 158 -22.46 4.17 27.50
N PHE A 159 -21.18 4.55 27.56
CA PHE A 159 -20.73 5.95 27.50
C PHE A 159 -20.06 6.23 26.16
N PHE A 160 -20.33 7.38 25.55
CA PHE A 160 -19.75 7.76 24.26
C PHE A 160 -19.42 9.26 24.16
N ARG A 161 -18.41 9.57 23.34
CA ARG A 161 -18.07 10.93 22.92
C ARG A 161 -17.47 10.94 21.51
N LEU A 162 -17.62 12.05 20.82
CA LEU A 162 -16.92 12.37 19.57
C LEU A 162 -15.88 13.45 19.86
N MET A 163 -14.61 13.15 19.65
CA MET A 163 -13.52 14.12 19.72
C MET A 163 -13.11 14.55 18.31
N MET A 164 -12.86 15.84 18.13
CA MET A 164 -12.42 16.44 16.86
C MET A 164 -11.30 17.46 17.12
N ARG A 165 -10.37 17.60 16.17
CA ARG A 165 -9.24 18.52 16.29
C ARG A 165 -9.68 19.97 16.05
N GLN A 166 -9.14 20.92 16.82
CA GLN A 166 -9.52 22.34 16.73
C GLN A 166 -9.27 22.93 15.32
N SER A 167 -8.28 22.41 14.59
CA SER A 167 -7.92 22.86 13.23
C SER A 167 -9.04 22.69 12.20
N LEU A 168 -9.93 21.69 12.37
CA LEU A 168 -11.07 21.47 11.47
C LEU A 168 -12.07 22.66 11.48
N PHE A 169 -12.06 23.46 12.54
CA PHE A 169 -12.94 24.62 12.74
C PHE A 169 -12.20 25.95 12.53
N GLY A 170 -11.07 25.93 11.80
CA GLY A 170 -10.28 27.13 11.48
C GLY A 170 -9.51 27.72 12.67
N ARG A 171 -9.47 27.04 13.82
CA ARG A 171 -8.70 27.46 15.01
C ARG A 171 -7.38 26.71 15.02
N GLY A 172 -6.24 27.42 15.12
CA GLY A 172 -4.94 26.74 15.20
C GLY A 172 -4.83 25.89 16.46
N SER A 173 -4.28 24.68 16.35
CA SER A 173 -3.95 23.85 17.53
C SER A 173 -3.04 24.65 18.48
N GLY A 174 -3.50 24.89 19.71
CA GLY A 174 -2.81 25.73 20.69
C GLY A 174 -2.95 27.25 20.50
N SER A 175 -3.67 27.74 19.49
CA SER A 175 -3.88 29.19 19.30
C SER A 175 -4.97 29.71 20.24
N ASN A 176 -4.58 30.12 21.44
CA ASN A 176 -5.45 30.77 22.43
C ASN A 176 -5.71 32.26 22.06
N MET A 177 -6.05 32.53 20.79
CA MET A 177 -6.26 33.87 20.24
C MET A 177 -7.64 34.00 19.60
N ASN A 178 -8.45 34.92 20.13
CA ASN A 178 -9.70 35.35 19.51
C ASN A 178 -9.43 36.04 18.16
N LEU A 179 -10.09 35.59 17.10
CA LEU A 179 -10.34 36.43 15.93
C LEU A 179 -11.60 37.29 16.20
N GLY A 180 -11.41 38.48 16.78
CA GLY A 180 -12.47 39.49 16.90
C GLY A 180 -13.50 39.26 18.03
N GLY A 181 -13.05 39.18 19.29
CA GLY A 181 -13.95 39.12 20.45
C GLY A 181 -13.32 39.75 21.70
N SER A 182 -14.10 40.54 22.45
CA SER A 182 -13.65 41.27 23.64
C SER A 182 -13.13 40.35 24.75
N TYR A 183 -12.14 40.83 25.51
CA TYR A 183 -11.56 40.13 26.65
C TYR A 183 -12.61 39.60 27.65
N GLN A 184 -12.76 38.27 27.69
CA GLN A 184 -13.19 37.54 28.89
C GLN A 184 -12.11 36.54 29.27
N SER A 185 -11.96 36.30 30.58
CA SER A 185 -10.83 35.55 31.12
C SER A 185 -10.96 34.04 30.92
N SER A 186 -9.85 33.40 30.56
CA SER A 186 -9.69 31.94 30.44
C SER A 186 -9.84 31.16 31.77
N PHE A 187 -10.42 31.78 32.80
CA PHE A 187 -10.66 31.19 34.12
C PHE A 187 -11.95 30.36 34.15
N PHE A 188 -12.91 30.67 33.27
CA PHE A 188 -14.03 29.79 32.95
C PHE A 188 -13.80 29.24 31.54
N GLY A 189 -13.73 27.91 31.39
CA GLY A 189 -13.54 27.28 30.07
C GLY A 189 -14.72 27.53 29.14
N GLN A 190 -14.46 27.73 27.85
CA GLN A 190 -15.51 27.78 26.83
C GLN A 190 -16.32 26.47 26.85
N SER A 191 -17.64 26.56 26.71
CA SER A 191 -18.46 25.35 26.59
C SER A 191 -18.12 24.62 25.29
N ALA A 192 -18.20 23.28 25.26
CA ALA A 192 -17.88 22.51 24.06
C ALA A 192 -18.72 22.95 22.83
N SER A 193 -19.97 23.38 23.06
CA SER A 193 -20.89 23.98 22.08
C SER A 193 -20.44 25.33 21.50
N GLN A 194 -19.51 26.05 22.14
CA GLN A 194 -18.86 27.25 21.60
C GLN A 194 -17.54 26.92 20.89
N ALA A 195 -16.94 25.76 21.19
CA ALA A 195 -15.70 25.30 20.58
C ALA A 195 -15.95 24.67 19.20
N CYS A 196 -16.90 23.74 19.11
CA CYS A 196 -17.31 23.07 17.88
C CYS A 196 -18.40 23.88 17.16
N GLN A 197 -18.04 24.83 16.28
CA GLN A 197 -19.04 25.59 15.54
C GLN A 197 -19.72 24.72 14.48
N GLY A 198 -21.06 24.67 14.51
CA GLY A 198 -21.90 23.93 13.54
C GLY A 198 -22.28 22.50 13.94
N THR A 199 -21.51 21.83 14.81
CA THR A 199 -21.86 20.48 15.28
C THR A 199 -22.95 20.54 16.34
N HIS A 200 -23.97 19.68 16.22
CA HIS A 200 -25.09 19.63 17.16
C HIS A 200 -24.95 18.39 18.07
N GLY A 201 -24.94 18.60 19.38
CA GLY A 201 -24.87 17.53 20.39
C GLY A 201 -23.82 17.76 21.48
N GLY A 202 -24.15 17.45 22.73
CA GLY A 202 -23.23 17.65 23.88
C GLY A 202 -22.10 16.62 23.99
N TYR A 203 -22.15 15.55 23.18
CA TYR A 203 -21.13 14.50 23.08
C TYR A 203 -19.92 14.91 22.23
N VAL A 204 -19.99 16.02 21.49
CA VAL A 204 -18.90 16.50 20.62
C VAL A 204 -17.92 17.37 21.41
N ARG A 205 -16.61 17.18 21.22
CA ARG A 205 -15.51 17.90 21.88
C ARG A 205 -14.45 18.37 20.89
N CYS A 206 -14.18 19.68 20.89
CA CYS A 206 -13.22 20.37 20.02
C CYS A 206 -12.39 21.38 20.84
N ASP A 207 -11.92 20.95 22.01
CA ASP A 207 -11.16 21.76 22.97
C ASP A 207 -9.66 21.39 22.94
N GLN A 208 -8.86 21.95 23.84
CA GLN A 208 -7.44 21.59 23.93
C GLN A 208 -7.23 20.13 24.41
N ASN A 209 -8.22 19.52 25.07
CA ASN A 209 -8.16 18.15 25.54
C ASN A 209 -8.42 17.15 24.40
N SER A 210 -9.27 17.49 23.43
CA SER A 210 -9.46 16.64 22.23
C SER A 210 -8.22 16.63 21.34
N ASP A 211 -7.54 17.76 21.14
CA ASP A 211 -6.23 17.79 20.45
C ASP A 211 -5.19 16.90 21.17
N TYR A 212 -5.06 17.03 22.49
CA TYR A 212 -4.13 16.19 23.28
C TYR A 212 -4.47 14.69 23.19
N PHE A 213 -5.75 14.33 23.30
CA PHE A 213 -6.21 12.95 23.20
C PHE A 213 -5.94 12.34 21.83
N LEU A 214 -6.20 13.09 20.74
CA LEU A 214 -5.92 12.64 19.38
C LEU A 214 -4.42 12.40 19.18
N ASP A 215 -3.55 13.28 19.70
CA ASP A 215 -2.11 13.10 19.66
C ASP A 215 -1.61 11.91 20.53
N GLU A 216 -2.28 11.59 21.64
CA GLU A 216 -2.02 10.36 22.42
C GLU A 216 -2.41 9.11 21.63
N MET A 217 -3.61 9.07 21.03
CA MET A 217 -4.06 7.94 20.21
C MET A 217 -3.16 7.73 18.97
N MET A 218 -2.67 8.83 18.38
CA MET A 218 -1.68 8.78 17.29
C MET A 218 -0.38 8.15 17.74
N ARG A 219 0.19 8.54 18.89
CA ARG A 219 1.39 7.90 19.47
C ARG A 219 1.17 6.42 19.71
N TRP A 220 -0.01 6.02 20.19
CA TRP A 220 -0.35 4.61 20.40
C TRP A 220 -0.37 3.83 19.09
N LEU A 221 -1.04 4.34 18.04
CA LEU A 221 -1.03 3.71 16.72
C LEU A 221 0.40 3.63 16.15
N GLN A 222 1.23 4.65 16.33
CA GLN A 222 2.62 4.67 15.85
C GLN A 222 3.51 3.60 16.51
N GLU A 223 3.24 3.25 17.78
CA GLU A 223 3.95 2.18 18.47
C GLU A 223 3.40 0.77 18.15
N GLY A 224 2.19 0.64 17.63
CA GLY A 224 1.56 -0.65 17.32
C GLY A 224 1.46 -1.02 15.83
N VAL A 225 1.35 -0.03 14.95
CA VAL A 225 0.82 -0.20 13.59
C VAL A 225 1.80 0.30 12.52
N ALA A 226 2.24 -0.62 11.65
CA ALA A 226 3.05 -0.30 10.48
C ALA A 226 2.35 0.75 9.60
N GLY A 227 3.04 1.88 9.39
CA GLY A 227 2.52 3.01 8.60
C GLY A 227 1.73 4.07 9.36
N ALA A 228 1.34 3.86 10.61
CA ALA A 228 0.67 4.90 11.40
C ALA A 228 1.56 6.13 11.69
N ALA A 229 2.87 6.06 11.41
CA ALA A 229 3.75 7.23 11.37
C ALA A 229 3.36 8.28 10.32
N ALA A 230 2.56 7.90 9.30
CA ALA A 230 1.99 8.79 8.30
C ALA A 230 0.50 9.12 8.55
N PHE A 231 -0.11 8.61 9.62
CA PHE A 231 -1.50 8.89 9.98
C PHE A 231 -1.59 10.04 10.99
N ARG A 232 -2.40 11.05 10.66
CA ARG A 232 -2.83 12.12 11.56
C ARG A 232 -4.29 11.87 11.91
N ALA A 233 -4.57 11.73 13.20
CA ALA A 233 -5.95 11.68 13.70
C ALA A 233 -6.47 13.10 13.84
N ASP A 234 -7.60 13.36 13.17
CA ASP A 234 -8.31 14.64 13.23
C ASP A 234 -9.72 14.49 13.83
N ALA A 235 -10.25 13.26 13.89
CA ALA A 235 -11.37 12.91 14.78
C ALA A 235 -11.24 11.49 15.36
N ALA A 236 -11.92 11.27 16.49
CA ALA A 236 -12.06 9.99 17.15
C ALA A 236 -13.45 9.83 17.80
N LEU A 237 -14.16 8.75 17.48
CA LEU A 237 -15.29 8.27 18.27
C LEU A 237 -14.77 7.36 19.39
N VAL A 238 -15.16 7.64 20.63
CA VAL A 238 -14.91 6.76 21.79
C VAL A 238 -16.26 6.20 22.26
N VAL A 239 -16.33 4.88 22.45
CA VAL A 239 -17.50 4.20 23.04
C VAL A 239 -17.01 3.20 24.09
N THR A 240 -17.56 3.24 25.31
CA THR A 240 -17.19 2.37 26.43
C THR A 240 -18.43 1.66 26.97
N TRP A 241 -18.41 0.33 26.92
CA TRP A 241 -19.39 -0.53 27.60
C TRP A 241 -18.84 -0.87 28.97
N TYR A 242 -19.44 -0.31 30.03
CA TYR A 242 -18.92 -0.40 31.40
C TYR A 242 -19.82 -1.25 32.28
N ASN A 243 -19.26 -2.31 32.88
CA ASN A 243 -19.96 -3.27 33.74
C ASN A 243 -21.25 -3.83 33.08
N THR A 244 -21.17 -4.16 31.79
CA THR A 244 -22.25 -4.88 31.09
C THR A 244 -22.35 -6.33 31.57
N ALA A 245 -23.54 -6.90 31.48
CA ALA A 245 -23.80 -8.30 31.83
C ALA A 245 -24.52 -9.02 30.67
N SER A 246 -24.45 -10.35 30.63
CA SER A 246 -25.22 -11.13 29.65
C SER A 246 -26.71 -10.99 29.90
N ALA A 247 -27.54 -10.94 28.85
CA ALA A 247 -29.00 -10.87 28.95
C ALA A 247 -29.66 -12.09 29.64
N ILE A 248 -28.91 -13.17 29.88
CA ILE A 248 -29.36 -14.35 30.66
C ILE A 248 -28.74 -14.45 32.07
N SER A 249 -27.87 -13.51 32.46
CA SER A 249 -27.23 -13.53 33.79
C SER A 249 -28.21 -13.13 34.89
N GLY A 250 -28.21 -13.89 35.98
CA GLY A 250 -28.95 -13.57 37.19
C GLY A 250 -28.15 -12.70 38.15
N ARG A 251 -28.80 -12.18 39.19
CA ARG A 251 -28.16 -11.36 40.23
C ARG A 251 -26.96 -12.06 40.88
N SER A 252 -27.06 -13.37 41.13
CA SER A 252 -25.95 -14.21 41.62
C SER A 252 -24.69 -14.16 40.76
N ASP A 253 -24.86 -14.03 39.45
CA ASP A 253 -23.78 -14.11 38.47
C ASP A 253 -23.11 -12.72 38.33
N MET A 254 -23.91 -11.65 38.46
CA MET A 254 -23.45 -10.27 38.59
C MET A 254 -22.68 -10.05 39.92
N ASP A 255 -23.22 -10.54 41.04
CA ASP A 255 -22.59 -10.50 42.36
C ASP A 255 -21.28 -11.32 42.41
N ALA A 256 -21.20 -12.41 41.63
CA ALA A 256 -19.97 -13.18 41.39
C ALA A 256 -18.97 -12.48 40.44
N GLY A 257 -19.26 -11.26 40.00
CA GLY A 257 -18.35 -10.44 39.20
C GLY A 257 -18.29 -10.78 37.71
N GLN A 258 -19.27 -11.52 37.16
CA GLN A 258 -19.35 -11.85 35.73
C GLN A 258 -19.80 -10.65 34.87
N LEU A 259 -19.12 -9.51 35.03
CA LEU A 259 -19.37 -8.26 34.33
C LEU A 259 -18.24 -7.96 33.35
N SER A 260 -18.59 -7.51 32.14
CA SER A 260 -17.64 -7.16 31.08
C SER A 260 -17.45 -5.64 30.98
N THR A 261 -16.21 -5.22 30.80
CA THR A 261 -15.83 -3.83 30.53
C THR A 261 -14.84 -3.77 29.37
N TYR A 262 -15.26 -3.10 28.30
CA TYR A 262 -14.53 -2.99 27.05
C TYR A 262 -14.87 -1.68 26.32
N GLN A 263 -14.00 -1.28 25.40
CA GLN A 263 -14.01 0.05 24.80
C GLN A 263 -13.51 0.02 23.36
N LEU A 264 -14.15 0.83 22.53
CA LEU A 264 -13.84 1.12 21.14
C LEU A 264 -13.33 2.56 21.02
N VAL A 265 -12.21 2.74 20.34
CA VAL A 265 -11.77 4.04 19.81
C VAL A 265 -11.61 3.90 18.30
N TRP A 266 -12.44 4.60 17.53
CA TRP A 266 -12.40 4.61 16.06
C TRP A 266 -11.91 5.98 15.60
N LEU A 267 -10.85 6.01 14.79
CA LEU A 267 -10.08 7.20 14.42
C LEU A 267 -10.06 7.40 12.91
N THR A 268 -10.00 8.65 12.45
CA THR A 268 -9.78 8.97 11.02
C THR A 268 -9.09 10.33 10.81
N ASP A 269 -8.63 10.57 9.58
CA ASP A 269 -7.94 11.77 9.11
C ASP A 269 -8.91 12.76 8.44
N GLU A 270 -8.53 14.05 8.38
CA GLU A 270 -9.30 15.12 7.73
C GLU A 270 -9.66 14.81 6.25
N ALA A 271 -8.85 14.01 5.56
CA ALA A 271 -9.08 13.62 4.17
C ALA A 271 -10.01 12.41 4.00
N ALA A 272 -10.45 11.76 5.10
CA ALA A 272 -11.21 10.51 5.10
C ALA A 272 -10.60 9.41 4.19
N ARG A 273 -9.28 9.22 4.29
CA ARG A 273 -8.50 8.24 3.51
C ARG A 273 -7.97 7.08 4.35
N LEU A 274 -7.77 7.31 5.64
CA LEU A 274 -7.25 6.32 6.57
C LEU A 274 -8.17 6.23 7.78
N SER A 275 -8.39 5.00 8.24
CA SER A 275 -9.12 4.78 9.48
C SER A 275 -8.54 3.63 10.26
N TYR A 276 -8.47 3.84 11.58
CA TYR A 276 -7.90 2.91 12.52
C TYR A 276 -8.87 2.67 13.68
N VAL A 277 -8.90 1.45 14.17
CA VAL A 277 -9.68 1.05 15.34
C VAL A 277 -8.75 0.51 16.41
N ILE A 278 -8.86 1.04 17.62
CA ILE A 278 -8.26 0.51 18.84
C ILE A 278 -9.37 -0.10 19.68
N LEU A 279 -9.20 -1.37 20.07
CA LEU A 279 -10.09 -2.07 21.00
C LEU A 279 -9.34 -2.30 22.31
N ASN A 280 -9.92 -1.85 23.43
CA ASN A 280 -9.39 -2.05 24.77
C ASN A 280 -10.36 -2.94 25.58
N TYR A 281 -9.88 -4.09 26.05
CA TYR A 281 -10.59 -5.00 26.95
C TYR A 281 -9.96 -4.94 28.34
N ASP A 282 -10.71 -4.50 29.35
CA ASP A 282 -10.24 -4.51 30.74
C ASP A 282 -10.55 -5.85 31.42
N LYS A 283 -11.81 -6.27 31.31
CA LYS A 283 -12.32 -7.57 31.77
C LYS A 283 -13.44 -8.07 30.87
N LEU A 284 -13.52 -9.38 30.69
CA LEU A 284 -14.65 -10.06 30.08
C LEU A 284 -15.14 -11.11 31.08
N GLY A 285 -16.32 -10.88 31.66
CA GLY A 285 -16.81 -11.65 32.83
C GLY A 285 -17.57 -12.92 32.45
N PHE A 286 -18.25 -12.89 31.31
CA PHE A 286 -19.12 -13.96 30.81
C PHE A 286 -18.73 -14.39 29.40
N ASP A 287 -19.13 -15.59 28.99
CA ASP A 287 -19.07 -16.12 27.62
C ASP A 287 -20.29 -17.05 27.47
N ALA A 288 -20.95 -17.06 26.31
CA ALA A 288 -22.23 -17.75 26.17
C ALA A 288 -22.18 -19.30 26.28
N ALA A 289 -20.99 -19.89 26.15
CA ALA A 289 -20.79 -21.32 26.37
C ALA A 289 -20.68 -21.69 27.87
N ASP A 290 -20.39 -20.70 28.72
CA ASP A 290 -20.06 -20.86 30.14
C ASP A 290 -21.32 -20.99 31.02
N PHE A 291 -22.44 -20.39 30.59
CA PHE A 291 -23.71 -20.46 31.32
C PHE A 291 -24.36 -21.85 31.23
N ARG A 292 -24.08 -22.69 32.25
CA ARG A 292 -24.80 -23.94 32.56
C ARG A 292 -24.80 -25.00 31.43
N ALA A 293 -23.79 -24.96 30.55
CA ALA A 293 -23.50 -25.94 29.49
C ALA A 293 -24.64 -26.23 28.47
N ASN A 294 -25.74 -25.45 28.47
CA ASN A 294 -26.90 -25.66 27.59
C ASN A 294 -27.06 -24.48 26.62
N SER A 295 -26.50 -24.63 25.41
CA SER A 295 -26.50 -23.59 24.37
C SER A 295 -27.91 -23.28 23.84
N ARG A 296 -28.54 -22.19 24.31
CA ARG A 296 -29.77 -21.62 23.70
C ARG A 296 -29.81 -20.09 23.54
N SER A 297 -28.77 -19.35 23.91
CA SER A 297 -28.73 -17.89 23.76
C SER A 297 -27.32 -17.35 23.48
N GLY A 298 -27.13 -16.75 22.31
CA GLY A 298 -26.22 -15.62 22.12
C GLY A 298 -24.72 -15.86 22.20
N ARG A 299 -24.14 -16.76 21.38
CA ARG A 299 -22.67 -16.89 21.23
C ARG A 299 -22.00 -15.52 21.10
N CYS A 300 -21.09 -15.22 22.02
CA CYS A 300 -20.32 -13.98 22.02
C CYS A 300 -19.26 -14.03 20.92
N GLN A 301 -19.04 -12.91 20.23
CA GLN A 301 -17.98 -12.78 19.23
C GLN A 301 -17.48 -11.34 19.09
N ALA A 302 -16.17 -11.16 18.99
CA ALA A 302 -15.54 -9.88 18.68
C ALA A 302 -15.12 -9.85 17.20
N VAL A 303 -15.81 -9.06 16.38
CA VAL A 303 -15.68 -9.07 14.91
C VAL A 303 -15.92 -7.70 14.27
N PHE A 304 -15.38 -7.54 13.07
CA PHE A 304 -15.75 -6.50 12.12
C PHE A 304 -16.51 -7.15 10.97
N ASN A 305 -17.64 -6.55 10.57
CA ASN A 305 -18.44 -7.03 9.44
C ASN A 305 -18.63 -5.90 8.44
N GLY A 306 -18.22 -6.10 7.18
CA GLY A 306 -18.39 -5.13 6.11
C GLY A 306 -19.84 -4.98 5.63
N GLY A 307 -20.72 -5.92 5.99
CA GLY A 307 -22.09 -5.99 5.50
C GLY A 307 -22.19 -6.39 4.04
N ASN A 308 -23.40 -6.72 3.57
CA ASN A 308 -23.67 -7.21 2.21
C ASN A 308 -22.69 -8.31 1.72
N HIS A 309 -22.25 -9.20 2.62
CA HIS A 309 -21.23 -10.25 2.39
C HIS A 309 -19.83 -9.74 1.98
N THR A 310 -19.55 -8.44 2.11
CA THR A 310 -18.25 -7.80 1.77
C THR A 310 -17.06 -8.39 2.55
N GLY A 311 -17.30 -8.89 3.77
CA GLY A 311 -16.32 -9.67 4.52
C GLY A 311 -16.51 -9.61 6.03
N LEU A 312 -15.96 -10.62 6.72
CA LEU A 312 -16.00 -10.76 8.18
C LEU A 312 -14.59 -11.02 8.72
N VAL A 313 -14.14 -10.23 9.71
CA VAL A 313 -12.80 -10.34 10.32
C VAL A 313 -12.92 -10.39 11.85
N PRO A 314 -12.49 -11.47 12.53
CA PRO A 314 -12.48 -11.54 13.98
C PRO A 314 -11.29 -10.79 14.59
N VAL A 315 -11.49 -10.23 15.78
CA VAL A 315 -10.47 -9.44 16.51
C VAL A 315 -9.22 -10.26 16.84
N ASP A 316 -9.39 -11.52 17.24
CA ASP A 316 -8.30 -12.50 17.29
C ASP A 316 -8.75 -13.80 16.61
N PRO A 317 -8.16 -14.21 15.46
CA PRO A 317 -8.52 -15.48 14.84
C PRO A 317 -7.96 -16.73 15.56
N THR A 318 -7.40 -16.66 16.79
CA THR A 318 -6.91 -17.87 17.51
C THR A 318 -8.01 -18.89 17.82
N GLN A 319 -7.63 -20.16 17.91
CA GLN A 319 -8.53 -21.22 18.40
C GLN A 319 -8.96 -21.00 19.86
N ALA A 320 -8.13 -20.30 20.66
CA ALA A 320 -8.48 -19.90 22.02
C ALA A 320 -9.67 -18.92 22.01
N PHE A 321 -9.62 -17.86 21.20
CA PHE A 321 -10.74 -16.96 21.00
C PHE A 321 -11.99 -17.67 20.46
N LYS A 322 -11.84 -18.56 19.46
CA LYS A 322 -12.98 -19.31 18.87
C LYS A 322 -13.74 -20.18 19.89
N ASN A 323 -13.06 -20.63 20.95
CA ASN A 323 -13.66 -21.39 22.04
C ASN A 323 -14.11 -20.51 23.21
N THR A 324 -13.40 -19.40 23.47
CA THR A 324 -13.51 -18.59 24.70
C THR A 324 -13.10 -17.13 24.41
N PRO A 325 -14.01 -16.29 23.88
CA PRO A 325 -13.76 -14.88 23.62
C PRO A 325 -13.20 -14.06 24.80
N LYS A 326 -13.45 -14.47 26.06
CA LYS A 326 -12.83 -13.85 27.27
C LYS A 326 -11.31 -13.67 27.18
N VAL A 327 -10.61 -14.52 26.44
CA VAL A 327 -9.15 -14.49 26.28
C VAL A 327 -8.62 -13.13 25.76
N LEU A 328 -9.47 -12.32 25.11
CA LEU A 328 -9.11 -10.98 24.64
C LEU A 328 -8.67 -10.02 25.77
N SER A 329 -9.18 -10.12 27.00
CA SER A 329 -8.69 -9.26 28.11
C SER A 329 -7.39 -9.77 28.76
N GLN A 330 -6.93 -10.96 28.36
CA GLN A 330 -5.70 -11.59 28.87
C GLN A 330 -4.52 -11.49 27.89
N ARG A 331 -4.79 -11.23 26.61
CA ARG A 331 -3.81 -11.12 25.52
C ARG A 331 -3.80 -9.71 24.92
N SER A 332 -2.90 -9.45 23.99
CA SER A 332 -2.76 -8.14 23.33
C SER A 332 -2.15 -8.32 21.95
N GLY A 333 -2.56 -7.49 20.98
CA GLY A 333 -1.82 -7.30 19.74
C GLY A 333 -0.60 -6.39 19.91
N VAL A 334 -0.54 -5.60 21.00
CA VAL A 334 0.57 -4.68 21.30
C VAL A 334 1.13 -4.95 22.71
N PRO A 335 1.77 -6.10 22.94
CA PRO A 335 2.16 -6.58 24.27
C PRO A 335 3.19 -5.68 24.98
N HIS A 336 3.95 -4.87 24.25
CA HIS A 336 4.87 -3.86 24.79
C HIS A 336 4.18 -2.60 25.33
N MET A 337 2.91 -2.39 24.99
CA MET A 337 2.13 -1.24 25.47
C MET A 337 1.31 -1.59 26.71
N VAL A 338 0.37 -2.53 26.55
CA VAL A 338 -0.57 -2.96 27.59
C VAL A 338 -1.25 -4.26 27.21
N ARG A 339 -1.75 -5.02 28.19
CA ARG A 339 -2.65 -6.16 27.96
C ARG A 339 -4.02 -5.68 27.45
N GLY A 340 -4.77 -6.55 26.78
CA GLY A 340 -6.14 -6.28 26.36
C GLY A 340 -6.31 -5.31 25.20
N ARG A 341 -5.23 -4.90 24.51
CA ARG A 341 -5.28 -3.91 23.44
C ARG A 341 -5.05 -4.53 22.06
N TYR A 342 -5.92 -4.21 21.12
CA TYR A 342 -5.86 -4.66 19.72
C TYR A 342 -6.02 -3.45 18.80
N MET A 343 -5.31 -3.46 17.67
CA MET A 343 -5.32 -2.36 16.69
C MET A 343 -5.59 -2.90 15.30
N PHE A 344 -6.34 -2.15 14.50
CA PHE A 344 -6.74 -2.52 13.14
C PHE A 344 -6.67 -1.30 12.24
N ARG A 345 -6.25 -1.50 10.99
CA ARG A 345 -6.56 -0.58 9.88
C ARG A 345 -7.87 -1.04 9.26
N VAL A 346 -8.80 -0.13 9.00
CA VAL A 346 -10.20 -0.49 8.64
C VAL A 346 -10.74 0.22 7.40
N ASP A 347 -10.00 1.15 6.80
CA ASP A 347 -10.47 1.97 5.67
C ASP A 347 -10.82 1.18 4.40
N ASP A 348 -10.01 0.20 3.97
CA ASP A 348 -10.23 -0.54 2.73
C ASP A 348 -10.76 -1.97 2.96
N VAL A 349 -9.99 -2.77 3.68
CA VAL A 349 -10.33 -4.09 4.21
C VAL A 349 -9.78 -4.11 5.63
N VAL A 350 -10.50 -4.72 6.57
CA VAL A 350 -10.00 -4.78 7.96
C VAL A 350 -8.74 -5.64 8.04
N ARG A 351 -7.61 -4.98 8.32
CA ARG A 351 -6.28 -5.57 8.47
C ARG A 351 -5.89 -5.52 9.95
N PRO A 352 -5.72 -6.67 10.62
CA PRO A 352 -5.15 -6.73 11.96
C PRO A 352 -3.75 -6.11 11.99
N ALA A 353 -3.47 -5.30 13.01
CA ALA A 353 -2.18 -4.69 13.27
C ALA A 353 -1.68 -5.05 14.68
N GLY A 354 -0.45 -4.64 15.01
CA GLY A 354 0.27 -5.22 16.14
C GLY A 354 0.91 -6.56 15.74
N CYS A 355 0.90 -7.54 16.63
CA CYS A 355 1.47 -8.87 16.38
C CYS A 355 0.54 -10.02 16.76
N SER A 356 0.76 -11.19 16.17
CA SER A 356 0.00 -12.40 16.49
C SER A 356 0.84 -13.67 16.32
N ASN A 357 0.86 -14.55 17.31
CA ASN A 357 1.59 -15.83 17.24
C ASN A 357 0.77 -16.91 16.52
N LYS A 358 0.43 -16.62 15.25
CA LYS A 358 -0.41 -17.47 14.40
C LYS A 358 0.26 -17.74 13.06
N THR A 359 -0.03 -18.91 12.49
CA THR A 359 0.47 -19.30 11.17
C THR A 359 -0.03 -18.38 10.07
N GLY A 360 0.88 -17.95 9.18
CA GLY A 360 0.54 -17.10 8.04
C GLY A 360 -0.47 -17.75 7.08
N GLY A 361 -1.34 -16.92 6.49
CA GLY A 361 -2.25 -17.32 5.41
C GLY A 361 -3.73 -17.01 5.61
N THR A 362 -4.21 -16.63 6.79
CA THR A 362 -5.63 -16.21 6.97
C THR A 362 -5.86 -14.75 6.57
N TYR A 363 -4.91 -13.86 6.89
CA TYR A 363 -4.92 -12.45 6.50
C TYR A 363 -3.51 -12.06 6.04
N PRO A 364 -3.36 -11.13 5.08
CA PRO A 364 -2.07 -10.61 4.69
C PRO A 364 -1.46 -9.77 5.82
N MET A 365 -0.13 -9.83 5.97
CA MET A 365 0.59 -8.98 6.91
C MET A 365 0.43 -7.49 6.52
N LEU A 366 0.43 -6.58 7.50
CA LEU A 366 0.39 -5.15 7.22
C LEU A 366 1.81 -4.65 6.94
N ILE A 367 2.01 -4.05 5.77
CA ILE A 367 3.29 -3.50 5.29
C ILE A 367 3.10 -2.03 4.94
N TYR A 368 4.04 -1.18 5.34
CA TYR A 368 4.09 0.22 4.92
C TYR A 368 5.53 0.71 4.64
N PRO A 369 5.79 1.39 3.51
CA PRO A 369 4.87 1.56 2.39
C PRO A 369 4.64 0.25 1.61
N ASN A 370 3.43 0.10 1.05
CA ASN A 370 3.05 -1.06 0.23
C ASN A 370 3.29 -0.84 -1.27
N ILE A 371 3.67 0.38 -1.68
CA ILE A 371 4.18 0.73 -3.00
C ILE A 371 5.63 1.19 -2.80
N VAL A 372 6.56 0.63 -3.56
CA VAL A 372 8.01 0.87 -3.38
C VAL A 372 8.72 0.94 -4.73
N ASN A 373 9.89 1.58 -4.75
CA ASN A 373 10.70 1.64 -5.96
C ASN A 373 11.34 0.27 -6.28
N MET A 374 11.30 -0.17 -7.54
CA MET A 374 12.01 -1.37 -8.03
C MET A 374 13.53 -1.33 -7.79
N MET A 375 14.08 -0.12 -7.65
CA MET A 375 15.47 0.14 -7.28
C MET A 375 15.81 -0.31 -5.86
N GLY A 376 14.83 -0.69 -5.04
CA GLY A 376 15.02 -1.02 -3.63
C GLY A 376 15.62 0.16 -2.89
N GLU A 377 16.61 -0.12 -2.02
CA GLU A 377 17.34 0.89 -1.25
C GLU A 377 16.42 1.80 -0.40
N MET A 378 15.23 1.33 -0.03
CA MET A 378 14.31 1.95 0.92
C MET A 378 13.87 0.95 2.00
N THR A 379 13.22 1.44 3.05
CA THR A 379 12.77 0.63 4.20
C THR A 379 11.26 0.46 4.20
N VAL A 380 10.79 -0.74 4.55
CA VAL A 380 9.38 -1.04 4.83
C VAL A 380 9.20 -1.53 6.27
N ASP A 381 8.17 -1.03 6.93
CA ASP A 381 7.73 -1.46 8.25
C ASP A 381 6.69 -2.57 8.12
N VAL A 382 6.75 -3.57 8.98
CA VAL A 382 5.94 -4.81 8.92
C VAL A 382 5.37 -5.15 10.30
N ASN A 383 4.05 -5.40 10.35
CA ASN A 383 3.36 -6.11 11.44
C ASN A 383 3.13 -7.58 11.05
N ALA A 384 3.58 -8.53 11.87
CA ALA A 384 3.45 -9.97 11.59
C ALA A 384 3.39 -10.83 12.88
N ILE A 385 4.35 -11.72 13.10
CA ILE A 385 4.53 -12.46 14.35
C ILE A 385 4.96 -11.50 15.48
N CYS A 386 4.79 -11.90 16.75
CA CYS A 386 5.38 -11.12 17.85
C CYS A 386 6.90 -11.31 17.86
N LEU A 387 7.62 -10.19 17.90
CA LEU A 387 9.05 -10.13 17.61
C LEU A 387 9.89 -10.20 18.88
N ASP A 388 10.93 -11.03 18.84
CA ASP A 388 11.97 -11.10 19.87
C ASP A 388 13.25 -10.44 19.36
N ARG A 389 13.83 -9.52 20.13
CA ARG A 389 15.10 -8.85 19.78
C ARG A 389 16.31 -9.79 19.83
N ALA A 390 16.21 -10.95 20.48
CA ALA A 390 17.23 -11.99 20.43
C ALA A 390 17.23 -12.78 19.11
N GLN A 391 16.24 -12.58 18.23
CA GLN A 391 16.12 -13.28 16.95
C GLN A 391 16.30 -12.33 15.76
N THR A 392 16.94 -12.83 14.70
CA THR A 392 17.01 -12.13 13.41
C THR A 392 15.84 -12.54 12.52
N TYR A 393 15.24 -11.57 11.83
CA TYR A 393 14.11 -11.79 10.92
C TYR A 393 14.48 -11.40 9.49
N ILE A 394 13.89 -12.10 8.53
CA ILE A 394 14.06 -11.85 7.09
C ILE A 394 12.70 -11.71 6.41
N LEU A 395 12.67 -10.85 5.38
CA LEU A 395 11.55 -10.72 4.46
C LEU A 395 11.99 -11.25 3.09
N MET A 396 11.55 -12.46 2.73
CA MET A 396 11.86 -13.09 1.45
C MET A 396 10.90 -12.59 0.37
N ILE A 397 11.40 -12.29 -0.82
CA ILE A 397 10.62 -11.69 -1.92
C ILE A 397 10.60 -12.70 -3.08
N GLU A 398 9.40 -13.17 -3.43
CA GLU A 398 9.16 -14.29 -4.37
C GLU A 398 10.02 -15.53 -4.11
N GLN A 399 10.41 -15.75 -2.84
CA GLN A 399 11.34 -16.81 -2.40
C GLN A 399 12.75 -16.75 -3.05
N ARG A 400 13.09 -15.64 -3.74
CA ARG A 400 14.37 -15.47 -4.47
C ARG A 400 15.34 -14.54 -3.76
N GLN A 401 14.91 -13.33 -3.43
CA GLN A 401 15.72 -12.33 -2.75
C GLN A 401 15.31 -12.22 -1.28
N THR A 402 16.21 -11.72 -0.43
CA THR A 402 15.92 -11.51 1.00
C THR A 402 16.30 -10.09 1.43
N ALA A 403 15.38 -9.44 2.13
CA ALA A 403 15.60 -8.19 2.84
C ALA A 403 15.92 -8.50 4.31
N THR A 404 16.93 -7.84 4.88
CA THR A 404 17.28 -7.94 6.30
C THR A 404 16.36 -7.03 7.12
N CYS A 405 15.89 -7.50 8.27
CA CYS A 405 14.95 -6.76 9.12
C CYS A 405 15.52 -6.48 10.51
N THR A 406 15.26 -5.26 11.00
CA THR A 406 15.58 -4.80 12.36
C THR A 406 14.32 -4.75 13.21
N VAL A 407 14.37 -5.22 14.46
CA VAL A 407 13.20 -5.26 15.35
C VAL A 407 13.09 -3.94 16.12
N LEU A 408 12.19 -3.06 15.70
CA LEU A 408 11.97 -1.78 16.37
C LEU A 408 11.32 -2.00 17.74
N ASN A 409 10.27 -2.81 17.79
CA ASN A 409 9.60 -3.24 19.02
C ASN A 409 8.94 -4.62 18.81
N PRO A 410 8.33 -5.26 19.83
CA PRO A 410 7.69 -6.57 19.69
C PRO A 410 6.54 -6.70 18.67
N SER A 411 6.10 -5.60 18.05
CA SER A 411 5.05 -5.58 17.02
C SER A 411 5.51 -5.13 15.63
N ILE A 412 6.62 -4.38 15.51
CA ILE A 412 7.06 -3.75 14.26
C ILE A 412 8.52 -4.11 13.95
N ALA A 413 8.74 -4.72 12.77
CA ALA A 413 10.06 -4.89 12.17
C ALA A 413 10.24 -3.93 10.99
N ARG A 414 11.44 -3.37 10.81
CA ARG A 414 11.84 -2.55 9.66
C ARG A 414 12.79 -3.32 8.75
N CYS A 415 12.34 -3.64 7.55
CA CYS A 415 13.08 -4.40 6.55
C CYS A 415 13.71 -3.49 5.48
N HIS A 416 14.98 -3.73 5.16
CA HIS A 416 15.73 -2.97 4.15
C HIS A 416 15.67 -3.68 2.79
N LEU A 417 14.98 -3.09 1.80
CA LEU A 417 14.74 -3.74 0.52
C LEU A 417 15.98 -3.74 -0.39
N PRO A 418 16.40 -4.90 -0.95
CA PRO A 418 17.43 -4.98 -1.98
C PRO A 418 16.91 -4.48 -3.34
N LYS A 419 17.81 -4.33 -4.32
CA LYS A 419 17.43 -4.01 -5.70
C LYS A 419 16.80 -5.22 -6.36
N ILE A 420 15.59 -5.04 -6.91
CA ILE A 420 14.85 -6.13 -7.56
C ILE A 420 14.85 -5.96 -9.08
N TYR A 421 14.74 -4.70 -9.56
CA TYR A 421 14.56 -4.29 -10.96
C TYR A 421 13.28 -4.81 -11.65
N ASP A 422 12.72 -5.93 -11.19
CA ASP A 422 11.37 -6.40 -11.50
C ASP A 422 10.29 -5.47 -10.89
N TRP A 423 9.11 -5.43 -11.50
CA TRP A 423 8.01 -4.54 -11.16
C TRP A 423 6.69 -5.31 -10.92
N GLY A 424 5.64 -4.60 -10.49
CA GLY A 424 4.33 -5.17 -10.22
C GLY A 424 4.19 -5.76 -8.81
N THR A 425 3.12 -6.53 -8.58
CA THR A 425 2.76 -7.06 -7.25
C THR A 425 3.59 -8.29 -6.90
N LYS A 426 4.55 -8.12 -6.00
CA LYS A 426 5.43 -9.19 -5.49
C LYS A 426 4.90 -9.75 -4.18
N THR A 427 4.90 -11.08 -4.06
CA THR A 427 4.51 -11.78 -2.83
C THR A 427 5.72 -11.89 -1.91
N VAL A 428 5.56 -11.50 -0.65
CA VAL A 428 6.63 -11.49 0.35
C VAL A 428 6.31 -12.39 1.54
N TYR A 429 7.36 -12.98 2.12
CA TYR A 429 7.29 -13.97 3.19
C TYR A 429 8.15 -13.50 4.39
N PHE A 430 7.55 -13.29 5.56
CA PHE A 430 8.25 -12.84 6.76
C PHE A 430 8.38 -13.98 7.78
N GLN A 431 9.60 -14.25 8.24
CA GLN A 431 9.93 -15.35 9.15
C GLN A 431 11.24 -15.10 9.92
N PRO A 432 11.48 -15.79 11.06
CA PRO A 432 12.79 -15.85 11.68
C PRO A 432 13.84 -16.48 10.75
N GLN A 433 15.07 -15.98 10.78
CA GLN A 433 16.19 -16.51 9.99
C GLN A 433 16.65 -17.90 10.48
N SER A 434 16.44 -18.21 11.76
CA SER A 434 16.70 -19.51 12.38
C SER A 434 15.64 -20.57 12.07
N GLY A 435 14.54 -20.20 11.39
CA GLY A 435 13.47 -21.11 11.01
C GLY A 435 13.91 -22.14 9.98
N GLY A 436 14.17 -23.37 10.44
CA GLY A 436 14.26 -24.54 9.56
C GLY A 436 12.95 -24.77 8.80
N ALA A 437 13.04 -25.33 7.59
CA ALA A 437 12.01 -25.28 6.56
C ALA A 437 10.64 -25.98 6.84
N ASN A 438 10.33 -26.35 8.08
CA ASN A 438 9.12 -27.12 8.45
C ASN A 438 8.29 -26.56 9.62
N ASP A 439 8.86 -25.80 10.57
CA ASP A 439 8.19 -25.57 11.87
C ASP A 439 7.38 -24.25 11.98
N GLU A 440 7.73 -23.19 11.25
CA GLU A 440 6.96 -21.94 11.21
C GLU A 440 6.45 -21.62 9.80
N LYS A 441 5.12 -21.46 9.67
CA LYS A 441 4.51 -20.96 8.42
C LYS A 441 4.69 -19.44 8.34
N ALA A 442 5.65 -19.02 7.52
CA ALA A 442 5.93 -17.62 7.22
C ALA A 442 4.66 -16.80 6.97
N PHE A 443 4.64 -15.57 7.49
CA PHE A 443 3.59 -14.61 7.20
C PHE A 443 3.66 -14.22 5.73
N VAL A 444 2.51 -14.05 5.07
CA VAL A 444 2.41 -13.69 3.65
C VAL A 444 1.93 -12.26 3.52
N GLY A 445 2.50 -11.52 2.57
CA GLY A 445 2.15 -10.13 2.27
C GLY A 445 2.37 -9.81 0.80
N TYR A 446 2.01 -8.58 0.41
CA TYR A 446 2.13 -8.10 -0.96
C TYR A 446 2.74 -6.70 -0.97
N ILE A 447 3.71 -6.48 -1.85
CA ILE A 447 4.36 -5.18 -2.09
C ILE A 447 4.32 -4.92 -3.60
N TYR A 448 3.93 -3.71 -4.01
CA TYR A 448 3.90 -3.30 -5.41
C TYR A 448 5.18 -2.54 -5.76
N PHE A 449 6.02 -3.11 -6.63
CA PHE A 449 7.27 -2.50 -7.07
C PHE A 449 7.03 -1.68 -8.34
N VAL A 450 7.47 -0.41 -8.35
CA VAL A 450 7.26 0.53 -9.47
C VAL A 450 8.58 1.09 -10.03
N PRO A 451 8.65 1.38 -11.34
CA PRO A 451 9.79 2.08 -11.93
C PRO A 451 10.00 3.48 -11.31
N PRO A 452 11.25 4.01 -11.24
CA PRO A 452 11.52 5.34 -10.68
C PRO A 452 10.77 6.50 -11.35
N THR A 453 10.31 6.30 -12.59
CA THR A 453 9.48 7.25 -13.36
C THR A 453 8.07 7.41 -12.78
N LEU A 454 7.54 6.37 -12.13
CA LEU A 454 6.17 6.27 -11.62
C LEU A 454 6.08 6.19 -10.09
N ASP A 455 7.22 6.17 -9.39
CA ASP A 455 7.28 6.11 -7.92
C ASP A 455 6.60 7.33 -7.26
N PRO A 456 5.50 7.14 -6.49
CA PRO A 456 4.79 8.22 -5.80
C PRO A 456 5.43 8.60 -4.46
N MET A 457 6.41 7.83 -3.98
CA MET A 457 7.14 8.08 -2.72
C MET A 457 8.59 8.50 -2.96
N ARG A 458 8.91 8.85 -4.21
CA ARG A 458 10.20 9.40 -4.63
C ARG A 458 10.57 10.69 -3.90
N LEU A 459 11.87 10.99 -3.94
CA LEU A 459 12.39 12.31 -3.63
C LEU A 459 11.86 13.32 -4.65
N ASP A 460 11.16 14.36 -4.19
CA ASP A 460 10.63 15.41 -5.04
C ASP A 460 11.70 16.48 -5.31
N ILE A 461 11.79 16.88 -6.57
CA ILE A 461 12.81 17.75 -7.16
C ILE A 461 12.17 18.90 -7.96
N GLY A 462 10.88 19.17 -7.67
CA GLY A 462 10.04 20.11 -8.41
C GLY A 462 9.69 19.60 -9.81
N ASN A 463 9.51 20.54 -10.75
CA ASN A 463 9.16 20.24 -12.13
C ASN A 463 10.28 19.45 -12.83
N ILE A 464 10.06 18.15 -13.01
CA ILE A 464 11.00 17.23 -13.67
C ILE A 464 11.45 17.74 -15.05
N TYR A 465 10.59 18.43 -15.80
CA TYR A 465 10.89 18.89 -17.17
C TYR A 465 11.92 20.03 -17.22
N ASP A 466 12.12 20.76 -16.13
CA ASP A 466 13.15 21.81 -16.07
C ASP A 466 14.58 21.24 -16.01
N TRP A 467 14.74 20.01 -15.49
CA TRP A 467 15.99 19.24 -15.52
C TRP A 467 16.38 18.71 -16.92
N PHE A 468 15.54 18.96 -17.94
CA PHE A 468 15.77 18.56 -19.34
C PHE A 468 15.78 19.76 -20.31
N LYS A 469 16.03 20.98 -19.80
CA LYS A 469 16.28 22.20 -20.58
C LYS A 469 17.77 22.53 -20.56
N ASN A 470 18.30 23.07 -21.66
CA ASN A 470 19.66 23.62 -21.75
C ASN A 470 19.57 25.10 -22.20
N PRO A 471 19.95 26.09 -21.37
CA PRO A 471 20.31 25.95 -19.96
C PRO A 471 19.13 25.49 -19.08
N ILE A 472 19.42 24.99 -17.87
CA ILE A 472 18.38 24.78 -16.85
C ILE A 472 17.87 26.15 -16.39
N PRO A 473 16.54 26.40 -16.34
CA PRO A 473 15.97 27.74 -16.16
C PRO A 473 16.24 28.38 -14.79
N TYR A 474 16.67 27.59 -13.80
CA TYR A 474 16.98 28.08 -12.46
C TYR A 474 18.31 27.50 -11.97
N GLN A 475 19.20 28.36 -11.48
CA GLN A 475 20.44 27.93 -10.81
C GLN A 475 20.17 27.23 -9.46
N VAL A 476 18.98 27.47 -8.89
CA VAL A 476 18.56 26.98 -7.58
C VAL A 476 17.25 26.21 -7.70
N MET A 477 17.34 24.88 -7.67
CA MET A 477 16.20 23.97 -7.78
C MET A 477 15.58 23.67 -6.40
N PRO A 478 14.26 23.42 -6.30
CA PRO A 478 13.62 22.99 -5.07
C PRO A 478 13.88 21.49 -4.80
N LEU A 479 13.82 21.11 -3.53
CA LEU A 479 13.96 19.74 -3.06
C LEU A 479 13.00 19.52 -1.89
N THR A 480 12.11 18.51 -1.95
CA THR A 480 11.15 18.25 -0.87
C THR A 480 11.12 16.78 -0.45
N TRP A 481 10.98 16.53 0.86
CA TRP A 481 10.82 15.19 1.43
C TRP A 481 10.05 15.26 2.75
N TYR A 482 9.60 14.10 3.26
CA TYR A 482 9.04 13.99 4.61
C TYR A 482 10.09 13.47 5.60
N PRO A 483 10.51 14.25 6.61
CA PRO A 483 11.48 13.83 7.62
C PRO A 483 11.23 12.48 8.29
N ARG A 484 9.96 12.09 8.46
CA ARG A 484 9.54 10.79 9.01
C ARG A 484 10.02 9.56 8.19
N ASN A 485 10.43 9.74 6.94
CA ASN A 485 10.91 8.66 6.07
C ASN A 485 12.36 8.25 6.39
N PHE A 486 13.08 9.00 7.23
CA PHE A 486 14.45 8.73 7.62
C PHE A 486 14.55 8.50 9.13
N THR A 487 15.26 7.46 9.56
CA THR A 487 15.59 7.24 10.98
C THR A 487 17.09 7.13 11.17
N ASN A 488 17.56 7.58 12.32
CA ASN A 488 18.98 7.62 12.66
C ASN A 488 19.57 6.19 12.67
N PRO A 489 20.63 5.92 11.89
CA PRO A 489 21.23 4.58 11.81
C PRO A 489 21.90 4.15 13.12
N ASP A 490 22.39 5.10 13.93
CA ASP A 490 23.11 4.83 15.17
C ASP A 490 22.18 4.43 16.32
N ILE A 491 20.88 4.79 16.26
CA ILE A 491 19.89 4.42 17.28
C ILE A 491 19.67 2.90 17.34
N ALA A 492 20.03 2.14 16.29
CA ALA A 492 19.98 0.69 16.28
C ALA A 492 20.80 0.02 17.42
N THR A 493 21.81 0.69 17.99
CA THR A 493 22.58 0.19 19.15
C THR A 493 21.94 0.52 20.50
N HIS A 494 20.92 1.40 20.53
CA HIS A 494 20.31 1.94 21.75
C HIS A 494 18.77 1.78 21.80
N MET A 495 18.19 0.91 20.97
CA MET A 495 16.74 0.70 20.88
C MET A 495 16.06 0.19 22.18
N GLU A 496 16.78 -0.12 23.25
CA GLU A 496 16.21 -0.47 24.56
C GLU A 496 15.53 0.71 25.28
N SER A 497 15.91 1.96 24.96
CA SER A 497 15.37 3.16 25.61
C SER A 497 14.59 4.11 24.69
N VAL A 498 14.64 3.93 23.38
CA VAL A 498 14.03 4.84 22.38
C VAL A 498 12.73 4.27 21.82
N ARG A 499 11.66 5.07 21.77
CA ARG A 499 10.36 4.73 21.19
C ARG A 499 10.26 5.19 19.73
N ILE A 500 9.39 4.54 18.96
CA ILE A 500 9.00 4.95 17.59
C ILE A 500 8.24 6.31 17.60
N SER A 501 7.71 6.69 18.76
CA SER A 501 7.02 7.96 19.01
C SER A 501 7.96 9.13 19.34
N ASP A 502 9.26 8.90 19.58
CA ASP A 502 10.22 9.92 20.00
C ASP A 502 10.84 10.72 18.83
N ASP A 503 10.78 12.05 18.91
CA ASP A 503 11.36 12.97 17.90
C ASP A 503 12.88 12.79 17.70
N THR A 504 13.61 12.21 18.68
CA THR A 504 15.04 11.89 18.55
C THR A 504 15.31 10.83 17.47
N MET A 505 14.37 9.92 17.20
CA MET A 505 14.52 8.86 16.19
C MET A 505 14.69 9.43 14.77
N TYR A 506 14.13 10.62 14.52
CA TYR A 506 14.13 11.32 13.24
C TYR A 506 15.27 12.36 13.11
N SER A 507 16.13 12.50 14.13
CA SER A 507 17.32 13.36 14.08
C SER A 507 18.43 12.69 13.26
N VAL A 508 18.57 13.07 11.98
CA VAL A 508 19.48 12.43 11.01
C VAL A 508 20.20 13.48 10.16
N GLN A 509 21.49 13.26 9.85
CA GLN A 509 22.19 13.97 8.78
C GLN A 509 22.03 13.22 7.45
N LEU A 510 21.56 13.92 6.42
CA LEU A 510 21.22 13.36 5.11
C LEU A 510 22.15 13.94 4.03
N GLY A 511 22.81 13.07 3.27
CA GLY A 511 23.58 13.45 2.09
C GLY A 511 22.73 13.34 0.84
N LEU A 512 22.82 14.34 -0.04
CA LEU A 512 22.20 14.31 -1.36
C LEU A 512 23.23 13.93 -2.43
N TYR A 513 23.06 12.76 -3.02
CA TYR A 513 24.01 12.14 -3.95
C TYR A 513 23.48 12.12 -5.39
N VAL A 514 24.35 12.35 -6.37
CA VAL A 514 24.06 12.04 -7.78
C VAL A 514 24.50 10.61 -8.08
N ILE A 515 23.59 9.81 -8.63
CA ILE A 515 23.89 8.45 -9.10
C ILE A 515 23.68 8.39 -10.61
N GLY A 516 24.76 8.11 -11.35
CA GLY A 516 24.71 7.87 -12.80
C GLY A 516 24.29 6.45 -13.12
N TYR A 517 23.57 6.27 -14.23
CA TYR A 517 23.19 4.96 -14.79
C TYR A 517 23.82 4.72 -16.16
N ARG A 518 24.33 3.51 -16.39
CA ARG A 518 24.70 3.00 -17.72
C ARG A 518 24.47 1.49 -17.82
N GLU A 519 24.27 0.99 -19.03
CA GLU A 519 24.31 -0.44 -19.34
C GLU A 519 25.70 -0.78 -19.88
N PHE A 520 26.53 -1.45 -19.06
CA PHE A 520 27.91 -1.77 -19.43
C PHE A 520 28.11 -3.27 -19.63
N LYS A 521 28.99 -3.64 -20.57
CA LYS A 521 29.34 -5.04 -20.85
C LYS A 521 30.26 -5.59 -19.76
N ASP A 522 29.76 -6.51 -18.97
CA ASP A 522 30.56 -7.35 -18.08
C ASP A 522 31.36 -8.36 -18.92
N ASP A 523 32.68 -8.28 -18.90
CA ASP A 523 33.55 -9.16 -19.70
C ASP A 523 33.71 -10.57 -19.09
N ASP A 524 33.54 -10.71 -17.76
CA ASP A 524 33.58 -12.00 -17.08
C ASP A 524 32.30 -12.80 -17.34
N ILE A 525 31.14 -12.15 -17.21
CA ILE A 525 29.81 -12.74 -17.46
C ILE A 525 29.47 -12.76 -18.96
N LYS A 526 30.18 -11.97 -19.78
CA LYS A 526 29.94 -11.73 -21.22
C LYS A 526 28.51 -11.25 -21.52
N LYS A 527 27.95 -10.47 -20.60
CA LYS A 527 26.60 -9.88 -20.70
C LYS A 527 26.64 -8.41 -20.31
N PHE A 528 25.74 -7.61 -20.89
CA PHE A 528 25.48 -6.28 -20.35
C PHE A 528 24.75 -6.38 -19.01
N ARG A 529 25.05 -5.43 -18.12
CA ARG A 529 24.45 -5.30 -16.79
C ARG A 529 24.15 -3.82 -16.48
N PRO A 530 23.09 -3.51 -15.70
CA PRO A 530 22.91 -2.17 -15.17
C PRO A 530 24.03 -1.83 -14.17
N GLU A 531 24.66 -0.68 -14.37
CA GLU A 531 25.65 -0.11 -13.47
C GLU A 531 25.14 1.21 -12.87
N HIS A 532 25.14 1.28 -11.54
CA HIS A 532 24.73 2.44 -10.76
C HIS A 532 25.92 2.98 -9.99
N ARG A 533 26.42 4.16 -10.33
CA ARG A 533 27.63 4.73 -9.72
C ARG A 533 27.35 6.07 -9.06
N VAL A 534 27.75 6.21 -7.79
CA VAL A 534 27.73 7.50 -7.09
C VAL A 534 28.81 8.40 -7.70
N LEU A 535 28.41 9.56 -8.24
CA LEU A 535 29.32 10.48 -8.95
C LEU A 535 29.83 11.59 -8.01
N CYS A 536 28.94 12.15 -7.19
CA CYS A 536 29.23 13.20 -6.22
C CYS A 536 28.15 13.28 -5.12
N ARG A 537 28.48 13.96 -4.02
CA ARG A 537 27.53 14.53 -3.05
C ARG A 537 27.41 16.03 -3.35
N LEU A 538 26.19 16.51 -3.51
CA LEU A 538 25.93 17.91 -3.85
C LEU A 538 25.84 18.80 -2.60
N ALA A 539 25.14 18.31 -1.58
CA ALA A 539 24.93 18.99 -0.30
C ALA A 539 24.61 17.99 0.82
N THR A 540 24.75 18.46 2.06
CA THR A 540 24.39 17.76 3.29
C THR A 540 23.34 18.57 4.06
N TYR A 541 22.27 17.91 4.48
CA TYR A 541 21.12 18.50 5.18
C TYR A 541 20.93 17.89 6.57
N SER A 542 20.35 18.66 7.48
CA SER A 542 19.85 18.16 8.77
C SER A 542 18.34 17.96 8.70
N ASN A 543 17.85 16.81 9.16
CA ASN A 543 16.43 16.45 9.13
C ASN A 543 15.68 17.20 10.25
N ARG A 544 14.67 18.00 9.91
CA ARG A 544 13.88 18.78 10.88
C ARG A 544 12.97 17.83 11.67
N ASN A 545 13.34 17.53 12.92
CA ASN A 545 12.75 16.44 13.69
C ASN A 545 11.61 16.86 14.65
N THR A 546 11.25 18.14 14.72
CA THR A 546 10.13 18.64 15.52
C THR A 546 8.77 18.18 14.98
N TYR A 547 7.83 17.83 15.86
CA TYR A 547 6.45 17.39 15.55
C TYR A 547 5.77 18.00 14.29
N GLU A 548 5.89 19.31 14.01
CA GLU A 548 5.27 19.92 12.81
C GLU A 548 5.77 19.30 11.49
N TYR A 549 7.08 19.06 11.38
CA TYR A 549 7.73 18.46 10.20
C TYR A 549 7.57 16.94 10.13
N ARG A 550 6.80 16.34 11.06
CA ARG A 550 6.25 14.99 10.87
C ARG A 550 5.14 14.97 9.83
N TRP A 551 4.36 16.05 9.75
CA TRP A 551 3.16 16.17 8.93
C TRP A 551 3.39 17.03 7.69
N LYS A 552 4.14 18.14 7.83
CA LYS A 552 4.60 18.96 6.70
C LYS A 552 5.86 18.37 6.08
N PRO A 553 6.08 18.49 4.75
CA PRO A 553 7.37 18.19 4.16
C PRO A 553 8.43 19.19 4.65
N GLN A 554 9.69 18.76 4.67
CA GLN A 554 10.83 19.67 4.70
C GLN A 554 11.12 20.09 3.27
N GLU A 555 11.05 21.40 3.02
CA GLU A 555 11.43 22.03 1.76
C GLU A 555 12.81 22.66 1.92
N GLU A 556 13.73 22.31 1.03
CA GLU A 556 15.05 22.93 0.91
C GLU A 556 15.31 23.34 -0.54
N ARG A 557 16.46 23.97 -0.78
CA ARG A 557 16.90 24.41 -2.11
C ARG A 557 18.33 23.98 -2.37
N ILE A 558 18.64 23.67 -3.62
CA ILE A 558 19.97 23.24 -4.07
C ILE A 558 20.47 24.11 -5.23
N ASN A 559 21.69 24.64 -5.09
CA ASN A 559 22.44 25.24 -6.18
C ASN A 559 23.08 24.14 -7.04
N ILE A 560 22.65 24.00 -8.30
CA ILE A 560 23.13 22.94 -9.19
C ILE A 560 24.58 23.14 -9.69
N TYR A 561 25.16 24.33 -9.48
CA TYR A 561 26.56 24.64 -9.84
C TYR A 561 27.53 24.47 -8.68
N GLN A 562 27.09 23.93 -7.54
CA GLN A 562 27.92 23.64 -6.39
C GLN A 562 27.89 22.14 -6.09
N VAL A 563 29.08 21.58 -5.85
CA VAL A 563 29.27 20.16 -5.51
C VAL A 563 30.13 20.11 -4.27
N GLU A 564 29.56 19.64 -3.17
CA GLU A 564 30.25 19.48 -1.88
C GLU A 564 31.42 18.50 -1.96
N GLN A 565 31.23 17.34 -2.61
CA GLN A 565 32.25 16.30 -2.71
C GLN A 565 32.13 15.50 -4.01
N TRP A 566 33.24 15.31 -4.73
CA TRP A 566 33.32 14.42 -5.90
C TRP A 566 33.83 13.02 -5.51
N TYR A 567 33.26 11.99 -6.14
CA TYR A 567 33.73 10.59 -6.06
C TYR A 567 34.29 10.07 -7.39
N LEU A 568 34.58 11.00 -8.31
CA LEU A 568 35.29 10.79 -9.57
C LEU A 568 36.62 11.55 -9.52
N ASN A 569 37.72 10.93 -9.96
CA ASN A 569 38.98 11.64 -10.16
C ASN A 569 38.92 12.54 -11.42
N ASP A 570 39.87 13.46 -11.59
CA ASP A 570 39.82 14.47 -12.66
C ASP A 570 39.79 13.89 -14.08
N TRP A 571 40.46 12.76 -14.31
CA TRP A 571 40.38 12.05 -15.59
C TRP A 571 38.98 11.45 -15.80
N GLN A 572 38.37 10.87 -14.77
CA GLN A 572 37.00 10.37 -14.82
C GLN A 572 35.97 11.50 -15.00
N ARG A 573 36.22 12.70 -14.45
CA ARG A 573 35.36 13.88 -14.67
C ARG A 573 35.44 14.40 -16.11
N THR A 574 36.60 14.26 -16.77
CA THR A 574 36.83 14.72 -18.16
C THR A 574 36.58 13.66 -19.24
N HIS A 575 36.46 12.37 -18.87
CA HIS A 575 36.24 11.26 -19.82
C HIS A 575 35.06 10.37 -19.44
N GLU A 576 35.07 9.78 -18.24
CA GLU A 576 34.08 8.74 -17.87
C GLU A 576 32.68 9.30 -17.55
N LEU A 577 32.59 10.55 -17.08
CA LEU A 577 31.34 11.23 -16.72
C LEU A 577 30.33 11.26 -17.89
N TYR A 578 30.81 11.45 -19.12
CA TYR A 578 29.98 11.53 -20.32
C TYR A 578 29.32 10.20 -20.71
N ASN A 579 29.84 9.06 -20.25
CA ASN A 579 29.22 7.75 -20.45
C ASN A 579 27.90 7.62 -19.69
N TYR A 580 27.69 8.43 -18.65
CA TYR A 580 26.44 8.50 -17.90
C TYR A 580 25.51 9.55 -18.52
N ARG A 581 24.78 9.15 -19.57
CA ARG A 581 23.79 10.00 -20.28
C ARG A 581 22.76 10.62 -19.33
N PHE A 582 22.40 9.88 -18.27
CA PHE A 582 21.43 10.30 -17.25
C PHE A 582 21.75 9.67 -15.88
N GLY A 583 21.03 10.13 -14.86
CA GLY A 583 21.09 9.61 -13.51
C GLY A 583 19.84 9.94 -12.71
N TYR A 584 19.97 9.91 -11.40
CA TYR A 584 18.94 10.32 -10.46
C TYR A 584 19.60 10.83 -9.17
N LEU A 585 18.86 11.61 -8.38
CA LEU A 585 19.29 12.02 -7.05
C LEU A 585 18.89 10.96 -6.03
N LYS A 586 19.72 10.76 -5.01
CA LYS A 586 19.38 9.96 -3.83
C LYS A 586 19.68 10.76 -2.57
N LEU A 587 18.68 10.92 -1.72
CA LEU A 587 18.81 11.47 -0.36
C LEU A 587 18.90 10.31 0.62
N ALA A 588 20.00 10.19 1.37
CA ALA A 588 20.26 9.06 2.26
C ALA A 588 21.01 9.48 3.54
N PRO A 589 20.84 8.77 4.67
CA PRO A 589 21.60 9.03 5.89
C PRO A 589 23.11 8.85 5.67
N ILE A 590 23.89 9.79 6.18
CA ILE A 590 25.35 9.71 6.23
C ILE A 590 25.72 8.85 7.45
N LYS A 591 26.68 7.93 7.30
CA LYS A 591 27.25 7.20 8.44
C LYS A 591 28.39 8.02 9.06
N PRO A 592 28.46 8.16 10.41
CA PRO A 592 29.70 8.61 11.03
C PRO A 592 30.84 7.65 10.65
N ASN A 593 32.01 8.21 10.33
CA ASN A 593 33.21 7.47 9.91
C ASN A 593 33.09 6.68 8.59
N GLN A 594 32.19 7.04 7.66
CA GLN A 594 32.24 6.46 6.31
C GLN A 594 33.50 6.93 5.57
N ASN A 595 34.27 6.01 4.98
CA ASN A 595 35.47 6.35 4.20
C ASN A 595 35.11 7.26 3.01
N GLU A 596 35.44 8.55 3.15
CA GLU A 596 35.11 9.62 2.21
C GLU A 596 35.52 9.33 0.75
N ASN A 597 36.56 8.51 0.55
CA ASN A 597 37.11 8.23 -0.77
C ASN A 597 36.36 7.15 -1.57
N GLN A 598 35.49 6.31 -0.96
CA GLN A 598 34.72 5.28 -1.67
C GLN A 598 33.36 4.95 -1.02
N PRO A 599 32.26 5.64 -1.38
CA PRO A 599 30.90 5.26 -0.99
C PRO A 599 30.37 4.10 -1.86
N GLN A 600 30.94 2.89 -1.73
CA GLN A 600 30.49 1.73 -2.52
C GLN A 600 29.04 1.30 -2.24
N THR A 601 28.53 1.52 -1.03
CA THR A 601 27.12 1.33 -0.68
C THR A 601 26.60 2.50 0.15
N LEU A 602 25.53 3.14 -0.33
CA LEU A 602 24.77 4.15 0.40
C LEU A 602 23.66 3.48 1.22
N LEU A 603 23.30 4.07 2.37
CA LEU A 603 22.20 3.59 3.20
C LEU A 603 20.84 3.67 2.48
N SER A 604 19.82 3.04 3.08
CA SER A 604 18.44 3.18 2.63
C SER A 604 17.98 4.65 2.68
N GLY A 605 17.19 5.10 1.70
CA GLY A 605 16.74 6.47 1.60
C GLY A 605 15.73 6.68 0.47
N LEU A 606 15.61 7.92 -0.01
CA LEU A 606 14.68 8.29 -1.08
C LEU A 606 15.42 8.56 -2.39
N VAL A 607 14.86 8.09 -3.50
CA VAL A 607 15.40 8.20 -4.86
C VAL A 607 14.48 9.12 -5.68
N SER A 608 15.02 9.99 -6.52
CA SER A 608 14.23 10.84 -7.42
C SER A 608 13.83 10.09 -8.69
N ALA A 609 12.92 10.70 -9.47
CA ALA A 609 12.75 10.31 -10.86
C ALA A 609 14.05 10.55 -11.69
N PRO A 610 14.24 9.88 -12.83
CA PRO A 610 15.42 10.07 -13.68
C PRO A 610 15.55 11.50 -14.22
N ILE A 611 16.78 12.03 -14.20
CA ILE A 611 17.16 13.36 -14.71
C ILE A 611 18.36 13.28 -15.64
N SER A 612 18.46 14.23 -16.58
CA SER A 612 19.67 14.42 -17.38
C SER A 612 20.82 14.92 -16.50
N LEU A 613 22.06 14.55 -16.84
CA LEU A 613 23.28 14.98 -16.15
C LEU A 613 24.04 16.10 -16.87
N HIS A 614 23.49 16.70 -17.93
CA HIS A 614 24.18 17.68 -18.76
C HIS A 614 24.69 18.93 -17.99
N TRP A 615 24.00 19.33 -16.93
CA TRP A 615 24.39 20.41 -16.02
C TRP A 615 25.65 20.10 -15.19
N LEU A 616 25.91 18.82 -14.93
CA LEU A 616 27.05 18.36 -14.15
C LEU A 616 28.36 18.40 -14.97
N TRP A 617 28.27 18.35 -16.31
CA TRP A 617 29.41 18.36 -17.23
C TRP A 617 30.24 19.65 -17.23
N THR A 618 29.62 20.79 -16.90
CA THR A 618 30.31 22.10 -16.82
C THR A 618 30.64 22.50 -15.38
N THR A 619 30.04 21.85 -14.39
CA THR A 619 30.16 22.19 -12.98
C THR A 619 31.53 21.75 -12.43
N ASN A 620 32.35 22.72 -11.99
CA ASN A 620 33.73 22.51 -11.52
C ASN A 620 34.63 21.70 -12.49
N ASN A 621 34.35 21.75 -13.79
CA ASN A 621 35.11 21.04 -14.82
C ASN A 621 36.55 21.63 -14.95
N PRO A 622 37.63 20.82 -14.87
CA PRO A 622 39.00 21.29 -15.00
C PRO A 622 39.32 22.04 -16.31
N GLU A 623 38.64 21.74 -17.41
CA GLU A 623 38.85 22.44 -18.69
C GLU A 623 38.48 23.93 -18.57
N PHE A 624 37.41 24.23 -17.82
CA PHE A 624 36.95 25.59 -17.49
C PHE A 624 37.79 26.30 -16.40
N SER A 625 38.89 25.70 -15.90
CA SER A 625 39.91 26.43 -15.13
C SER A 625 41.09 26.92 -15.97
N THR A 626 41.14 26.57 -17.25
CA THR A 626 42.14 27.08 -18.20
C THR A 626 41.64 28.33 -18.92
N THR A 627 42.55 29.11 -19.52
CA THR A 627 42.38 30.54 -19.88
C THR A 627 41.37 30.87 -20.99
N THR A 628 40.50 29.93 -21.39
CA THR A 628 39.60 30.07 -22.54
C THR A 628 38.17 30.45 -22.17
N TYR A 629 37.70 30.09 -20.97
CA TYR A 629 36.33 30.33 -20.51
C TYR A 629 36.30 30.78 -19.05
N SER A 630 35.38 31.68 -18.68
CA SER A 630 35.11 31.97 -17.28
C SER A 630 34.09 30.99 -16.71
N GLN A 631 34.25 30.54 -15.46
CA GLN A 631 33.30 29.62 -14.84
C GLN A 631 31.88 30.18 -14.72
N ASN A 632 31.70 31.50 -14.81
CA ASN A 632 30.41 32.19 -14.68
C ASN A 632 29.75 32.54 -16.03
N ASP A 633 30.36 32.17 -17.17
CA ASP A 633 29.79 32.44 -18.49
C ASP A 633 28.74 31.37 -18.87
N GLU A 634 27.48 31.76 -18.84
CA GLU A 634 26.34 30.91 -19.20
C GLU A 634 26.36 30.50 -20.69
N ASN A 635 26.79 31.39 -21.59
CA ASN A 635 26.82 31.10 -23.02
C ASN A 635 27.86 30.03 -23.35
N ALA A 636 29.06 30.15 -22.77
CA ALA A 636 30.12 29.15 -22.91
C ALA A 636 29.69 27.76 -22.40
N ARG A 637 28.92 27.71 -21.29
CA ARG A 637 28.37 26.46 -20.76
C ARG A 637 27.34 25.84 -21.71
N VAL A 638 26.42 26.65 -22.26
CA VAL A 638 25.39 26.21 -23.22
C VAL A 638 26.03 25.70 -24.52
N GLU A 639 27.04 26.39 -25.04
CA GLU A 639 27.79 25.96 -26.24
C GLU A 639 28.57 24.66 -26.00
N PHE A 640 29.21 24.51 -24.83
CA PHE A 640 29.89 23.27 -24.46
C PHE A 640 28.92 22.08 -24.37
N VAL A 641 27.76 22.25 -23.72
CA VAL A 641 26.71 21.22 -23.65
C VAL A 641 26.17 20.89 -25.04
N LYS A 642 25.98 21.90 -25.91
CA LYS A 642 25.56 21.71 -27.30
C LYS A 642 26.57 20.88 -28.10
N LYS A 643 27.86 21.22 -28.02
CA LYS A 643 28.94 20.47 -28.68
C LYS A 643 29.04 19.03 -28.17
N LYS A 644 29.06 18.82 -26.84
CA LYS A 644 29.15 17.47 -26.24
C LYS A 644 27.93 16.61 -26.54
N SER A 645 26.73 17.21 -26.58
CA SER A 645 25.50 16.50 -26.97
C SER A 645 25.51 16.08 -28.44
N LEU A 646 26.13 16.85 -29.33
CA LEU A 646 26.33 16.47 -30.73
C LEU A 646 27.29 15.28 -30.87
N GLU A 647 28.43 15.31 -30.16
CA GLU A 647 29.38 14.19 -30.08
C GLU A 647 28.66 12.90 -29.61
N MET A 648 27.99 12.96 -28.46
CA MET A 648 27.24 11.82 -27.88
C MET A 648 26.06 11.35 -28.75
N CYS A 649 25.44 12.24 -29.53
CA CYS A 649 24.38 11.89 -30.49
C CYS A 649 24.95 11.06 -31.66
N HIS A 650 26.14 11.43 -32.18
CA HIS A 650 26.82 10.65 -33.21
C HIS A 650 27.24 9.27 -32.70
N ASP A 651 27.77 9.19 -31.48
CA ASP A 651 28.16 7.92 -30.86
C ASP A 651 26.95 6.97 -30.71
N TRP A 652 25.83 7.45 -30.14
CA TRP A 652 24.59 6.66 -30.08
C TRP A 652 24.06 6.26 -31.46
N TYR A 653 24.11 7.14 -32.46
CA TYR A 653 23.66 6.83 -33.82
C TYR A 653 24.48 5.69 -34.46
N ASN A 654 25.75 5.56 -34.08
CA ASN A 654 26.65 4.48 -34.51
C ASN A 654 26.41 3.20 -33.70
N GLU A 655 26.29 3.31 -32.36
CA GLU A 655 25.95 2.19 -31.46
C GLU A 655 24.64 1.51 -31.87
N ASP A 656 23.55 2.28 -31.96
CA ASP A 656 22.22 1.78 -32.34
C ASP A 656 22.20 1.23 -33.78
N GLY A 657 23.10 1.75 -34.63
CA GLY A 657 23.32 1.28 -35.99
C GLY A 657 24.06 -0.05 -36.12
N ALA A 658 24.80 -0.46 -35.09
CA ALA A 658 25.45 -1.78 -35.02
C ALA A 658 24.50 -2.86 -34.46
N GLN A 659 23.36 -2.47 -33.89
CA GLN A 659 22.34 -3.36 -33.34
C GLN A 659 21.36 -3.85 -34.42
N TRP A 660 20.60 -4.89 -34.11
CA TRP A 660 19.54 -5.39 -34.99
C TRP A 660 18.48 -4.32 -35.29
N ASN A 661 17.98 -4.28 -36.53
CA ASN A 661 16.92 -3.36 -36.92
C ASN A 661 15.55 -3.86 -36.43
N PHE A 662 15.10 -3.31 -35.30
CA PHE A 662 13.86 -3.66 -34.65
C PHE A 662 12.60 -3.03 -35.28
N ILE A 663 12.77 -1.96 -36.07
CA ILE A 663 11.66 -1.13 -36.59
C ILE A 663 10.67 -1.93 -37.44
N ARG A 664 11.17 -2.91 -38.21
CA ARG A 664 10.33 -3.84 -38.98
C ARG A 664 9.39 -4.62 -38.07
N ASP A 665 9.92 -5.17 -36.99
CA ASP A 665 9.16 -6.06 -36.10
C ASP A 665 8.18 -5.25 -35.24
N THR A 666 8.52 -4.00 -34.89
CA THR A 666 7.58 -3.08 -34.22
C THR A 666 6.45 -2.62 -35.13
N GLU A 667 6.70 -2.32 -36.40
CA GLU A 667 5.64 -1.88 -37.32
C GLU A 667 4.75 -3.07 -37.75
N THR A 668 5.32 -4.21 -38.15
CA THR A 668 4.52 -5.35 -38.62
C THR A 668 3.70 -6.02 -37.51
N ASN A 669 4.17 -6.05 -36.26
CA ASN A 669 3.43 -6.68 -35.15
C ASN A 669 2.72 -5.68 -34.20
N SER A 670 2.99 -4.38 -34.31
CA SER A 670 2.41 -3.34 -33.44
C SER A 670 2.38 -1.95 -34.13
N SER A 671 1.96 -1.90 -35.40
CA SER A 671 1.65 -0.63 -36.07
C SER A 671 0.63 0.16 -35.25
N CYS A 672 0.82 1.47 -35.16
CA CYS A 672 -0.06 2.34 -34.41
C CYS A 672 -1.44 2.45 -35.08
N PRO A 673 -2.53 2.51 -34.30
CA PRO A 673 -3.85 2.86 -34.83
C PRO A 673 -3.82 4.22 -35.54
N CYS A 674 -4.52 4.37 -36.67
CA CYS A 674 -4.49 5.61 -37.45
C CYS A 674 -5.16 6.79 -36.74
N ILE A 675 -6.15 6.52 -35.87
CA ILE A 675 -6.88 7.52 -35.08
C ILE A 675 -6.98 7.13 -33.60
N GLU A 676 -7.06 8.14 -32.73
CA GLU A 676 -7.13 8.02 -31.27
C GLU A 676 -8.26 7.08 -30.81
N LYS A 677 -9.43 7.15 -31.46
CA LYS A 677 -10.60 6.30 -31.14
C LYS A 677 -10.34 4.81 -31.35
N GLN A 678 -9.47 4.44 -32.29
CA GLN A 678 -9.06 3.05 -32.47
C GLN A 678 -8.13 2.63 -31.32
N ALA A 679 -7.16 3.47 -30.93
CA ALA A 679 -6.27 3.20 -29.79
C ALA A 679 -7.02 3.09 -28.45
N MET A 680 -8.11 3.83 -28.28
CA MET A 680 -8.99 3.73 -27.12
C MET A 680 -9.82 2.42 -27.09
N ALA A 681 -10.16 1.86 -28.26
CA ALA A 681 -10.88 0.59 -28.37
C ALA A 681 -9.96 -0.64 -28.31
N ASP A 682 -8.70 -0.49 -28.74
CA ASP A 682 -7.71 -1.56 -28.87
C ASP A 682 -6.98 -1.89 -27.54
N LEU A 683 -7.79 -2.10 -26.51
CA LEU A 683 -7.35 -2.39 -25.15
C LEU A 683 -6.64 -3.75 -25.10
N GLY A 684 -5.46 -3.79 -24.49
CA GLY A 684 -4.65 -5.00 -24.32
C GLY A 684 -3.57 -5.19 -25.39
N ARG A 685 -3.71 -4.58 -26.58
CA ARG A 685 -2.55 -4.32 -27.46
C ARG A 685 -1.94 -2.96 -27.13
N PHE A 686 -2.78 -1.95 -26.92
CA PHE A 686 -2.38 -0.62 -26.50
C PHE A 686 -2.95 -0.26 -25.12
N MET A 687 -2.30 0.71 -24.46
CA MET A 687 -2.74 1.33 -23.22
C MET A 687 -2.40 2.84 -23.21
N PRO A 688 -3.15 3.67 -22.47
CA PRO A 688 -2.81 5.08 -22.24
C PRO A 688 -1.36 5.28 -21.74
N HIS A 689 -0.60 6.19 -22.35
CA HIS A 689 0.79 6.44 -21.94
C HIS A 689 0.85 7.19 -20.59
N PRO A 690 1.48 6.65 -19.53
CA PRO A 690 1.49 7.25 -18.18
C PRO A 690 2.11 8.65 -18.02
N ARG A 691 2.65 9.24 -19.10
CA ARG A 691 3.27 10.59 -19.09
C ARG A 691 2.64 11.57 -20.09
N CYS A 692 1.67 11.13 -20.88
CA CYS A 692 0.97 11.94 -21.87
C CYS A 692 -0.32 11.21 -22.28
N SER A 693 -1.34 11.24 -21.42
CA SER A 693 -2.68 10.77 -21.78
C SER A 693 -3.76 11.41 -20.93
N GLN A 694 -4.88 11.77 -21.57
CA GLN A 694 -6.05 12.37 -20.91
C GLN A 694 -6.82 11.37 -20.04
N ALA A 695 -6.54 10.07 -20.14
CA ALA A 695 -7.07 9.04 -19.23
C ALA A 695 -6.55 9.20 -17.78
N PHE A 696 -5.38 9.84 -17.61
CA PHE A 696 -4.83 10.19 -16.31
C PHE A 696 -5.07 11.67 -16.03
N ARG A 697 -5.81 11.97 -14.96
CA ARG A 697 -6.12 13.33 -14.56
C ARG A 697 -4.84 14.13 -14.31
N ASP A 698 -4.86 15.41 -14.69
CA ASP A 698 -3.79 16.39 -14.47
C ASP A 698 -2.44 16.14 -15.20
N ILE A 699 -2.39 15.22 -16.17
CA ILE A 699 -1.19 14.98 -17.01
C ILE A 699 -1.24 15.78 -18.32
N THR A 700 -0.19 16.56 -18.59
CA THR A 700 -0.01 17.32 -19.86
C THR A 700 1.17 16.78 -20.67
N CYS A 701 1.03 16.79 -22.00
CA CYS A 701 2.00 16.22 -22.96
C CYS A 701 3.23 17.11 -23.21
N THR A 702 3.95 17.50 -22.16
CA THR A 702 5.11 18.43 -22.22
C THR A 702 6.33 17.91 -22.97
N VAL A 703 6.43 16.58 -23.21
CA VAL A 703 7.52 15.96 -23.96
C VAL A 703 7.12 15.70 -25.41
N ALA A 704 5.93 15.12 -25.63
CA ALA A 704 5.34 14.87 -26.95
C ALA A 704 4.64 16.14 -27.47
N ILE A 705 5.41 17.21 -27.71
CA ILE A 705 4.84 18.51 -28.07
C ILE A 705 4.24 18.45 -29.49
N GLY A 706 2.95 18.79 -29.56
CA GLY A 706 2.06 18.56 -30.69
C GLY A 706 1.00 17.47 -30.42
N ALA A 707 1.20 16.62 -29.41
CA ALA A 707 0.24 15.57 -29.02
C ALA A 707 -0.80 16.09 -28.02
N ARG A 708 -2.05 15.68 -28.24
CA ARG A 708 -3.17 15.78 -27.30
C ARG A 708 -3.18 14.60 -26.32
N ASN A 709 -2.89 13.41 -26.82
CA ASN A 709 -2.97 12.13 -26.12
C ASN A 709 -2.00 11.13 -26.79
N CYS A 710 -1.32 10.30 -26.01
CA CYS A 710 -0.52 9.19 -26.50
C CYS A 710 -0.92 7.87 -25.85
N TYR A 711 -0.78 6.80 -26.62
CA TYR A 711 -0.92 5.42 -26.24
C TYR A 711 0.42 4.71 -26.46
N MET A 712 0.62 3.59 -25.80
CA MET A 712 1.82 2.76 -25.94
C MET A 712 1.45 1.28 -25.95
N SER A 713 2.32 0.43 -26.48
CA SER A 713 2.10 -1.02 -26.44
C SER A 713 1.94 -1.49 -24.99
N ALA A 714 0.92 -2.30 -24.69
CA ALA A 714 0.63 -2.76 -23.32
C ALA A 714 1.59 -3.84 -22.81
N GLN A 715 2.36 -4.45 -23.73
CA GLN A 715 3.36 -5.47 -23.47
C GLN A 715 4.57 -5.29 -24.39
N ASN A 716 5.64 -6.06 -24.13
CA ASN A 716 6.76 -6.20 -25.06
C ASN A 716 6.26 -6.74 -26.40
N ILE A 717 6.74 -6.16 -27.51
CA ILE A 717 6.33 -6.58 -28.86
C ILE A 717 6.94 -7.95 -29.18
N TYR A 718 6.19 -8.78 -29.88
CA TYR A 718 6.67 -10.08 -30.33
C TYR A 718 7.52 -9.96 -31.60
N GLY A 719 8.60 -10.73 -31.69
CA GLY A 719 9.49 -10.75 -32.84
C GLY A 719 8.85 -11.46 -34.03
N SER A 720 9.25 -11.07 -35.24
CA SER A 720 8.92 -11.84 -36.45
C SER A 720 9.57 -13.22 -36.40
N TYR A 721 8.88 -14.19 -37.00
CA TYR A 721 9.17 -15.62 -37.04
C TYR A 721 10.66 -16.03 -36.97
N ALA A 722 11.01 -16.85 -35.98
CA ALA A 722 12.36 -17.37 -35.76
C ALA A 722 12.64 -18.59 -36.66
N GLY A 723 12.77 -18.37 -37.97
CA GLY A 723 13.08 -19.42 -38.96
C GLY A 723 13.86 -18.90 -40.15
N THR A 724 14.60 -19.78 -40.83
CA THR A 724 15.41 -19.46 -42.02
C THR A 724 14.62 -19.47 -43.33
N GLY A 725 13.35 -19.88 -43.31
CA GLY A 725 12.49 -20.02 -44.48
C GLY A 725 11.67 -18.76 -44.78
N ARG A 726 11.77 -18.23 -46.01
CA ARG A 726 10.84 -17.22 -46.56
C ARG A 726 9.58 -17.89 -47.13
N GLY A 727 8.96 -18.79 -46.38
CA GLY A 727 7.86 -19.64 -46.82
C GLY A 727 6.62 -19.53 -45.93
N PHE A 728 5.45 -19.88 -46.49
CA PHE A 728 4.15 -19.81 -45.81
C PHE A 728 4.11 -20.66 -44.51
N GLU A 729 4.86 -21.77 -44.47
CA GLU A 729 5.01 -22.64 -43.28
C GLU A 729 5.63 -21.94 -42.06
N SER A 730 6.19 -20.73 -42.23
CA SER A 730 6.80 -19.93 -41.16
C SER A 730 5.82 -19.60 -40.03
N GLU A 731 4.51 -19.55 -40.29
CA GLU A 731 3.46 -19.32 -39.29
C GLU A 731 3.50 -20.31 -38.11
N ASN A 732 4.00 -21.52 -38.32
CA ASN A 732 4.15 -22.55 -37.28
C ASN A 732 5.39 -22.34 -36.38
N THR A 733 6.22 -21.33 -36.62
CA THR A 733 7.36 -21.01 -35.75
C THR A 733 6.94 -20.08 -34.62
N ALA A 734 7.28 -20.45 -33.37
CA ALA A 734 6.87 -19.68 -32.20
C ALA A 734 7.46 -18.25 -32.22
N ARG A 735 6.58 -17.24 -32.12
CA ARG A 735 6.99 -15.85 -31.91
C ARG A 735 7.63 -15.72 -30.53
N PHE A 736 8.80 -15.07 -30.45
CA PHE A 736 9.51 -14.82 -29.20
C PHE A 736 9.20 -13.39 -28.71
N PRO A 737 9.13 -13.14 -27.38
CA PRO A 737 9.06 -11.77 -26.87
C PRO A 737 10.39 -11.05 -27.15
N THR A 738 10.32 -9.79 -27.58
CA THR A 738 11.49 -8.91 -27.73
C THR A 738 11.62 -7.97 -26.54
N HIS A 739 12.52 -6.99 -26.64
CA HIS A 739 12.61 -5.86 -25.70
C HIS A 739 11.86 -4.62 -26.21
N TYR A 740 11.20 -4.70 -27.37
CA TYR A 740 10.73 -3.52 -28.10
C TYR A 740 9.35 -3.05 -27.62
N GLY A 741 9.13 -1.74 -27.64
CA GLY A 741 7.84 -1.10 -27.40
C GLY A 741 7.43 -0.18 -28.55
N GLN A 742 6.15 0.18 -28.61
CA GLN A 742 5.60 1.18 -29.53
C GLN A 742 5.01 2.35 -28.73
N VAL A 743 5.15 3.59 -29.22
CA VAL A 743 4.41 4.75 -28.73
C VAL A 743 3.71 5.46 -29.89
N CYS A 744 2.41 5.66 -29.74
CA CYS A 744 1.49 6.22 -30.72
C CYS A 744 0.92 7.53 -30.16
N CYS A 745 1.18 8.66 -30.80
CA CYS A 745 0.71 9.97 -30.34
C CYS A 745 -0.24 10.60 -31.34
N TYR A 746 -1.29 11.24 -30.84
CA TYR A 746 -2.38 11.78 -31.62
C TYR A 746 -2.46 13.30 -31.45
N ASP A 747 -2.73 14.02 -32.55
CA ASP A 747 -2.92 15.47 -32.55
C ASP A 747 -4.27 15.88 -31.93
N ASP A 748 -4.59 17.17 -31.90
CA ASP A 748 -5.84 17.67 -31.31
C ASP A 748 -7.11 17.24 -32.09
N ALA A 749 -6.95 16.84 -33.36
CA ALA A 749 -8.00 16.26 -34.19
C ALA A 749 -8.09 14.72 -34.06
N GLY A 750 -7.22 14.09 -33.26
CA GLY A 750 -7.19 12.66 -33.00
C GLY A 750 -6.48 11.82 -34.08
N HIS A 751 -5.65 12.42 -34.95
CA HIS A 751 -4.92 11.71 -36.01
C HIS A 751 -3.48 11.36 -35.58
N LEU A 752 -2.97 10.22 -36.06
CA LEU A 752 -1.62 9.75 -35.73
C LEU A 752 -0.53 10.72 -36.24
N MET A 753 0.30 11.20 -35.33
CA MET A 753 1.42 12.11 -35.60
C MET A 753 2.58 11.37 -36.28
N GLN A 754 3.18 11.95 -37.33
CA GLN A 754 4.25 11.31 -38.11
C GLN A 754 5.55 12.12 -38.23
N THR A 755 6.69 11.43 -38.28
CA THR A 755 8.04 12.02 -38.45
C THR A 755 8.30 12.60 -39.84
N SER A 756 7.49 12.24 -40.83
CA SER A 756 7.53 12.77 -42.20
C SER A 756 7.37 14.30 -42.26
N TYR A 757 6.57 14.88 -41.36
CA TYR A 757 6.32 16.33 -41.26
C TYR A 757 7.45 17.12 -40.58
N GLN A 758 8.39 16.43 -39.91
CA GLN A 758 9.35 17.08 -39.02
C GLN A 758 10.35 18.07 -39.67
N PRO A 759 10.75 17.94 -40.96
CA PRO A 759 11.61 18.93 -41.62
C PRO A 759 10.97 20.31 -41.80
N VAL A 760 9.65 20.43 -41.58
CA VAL A 760 8.85 21.62 -41.90
C VAL A 760 8.21 22.25 -40.65
N ILE A 761 7.79 21.44 -39.66
CA ILE A 761 6.99 21.91 -38.52
C ILE A 761 7.83 21.98 -37.23
N LYS A 762 8.21 23.20 -36.85
CA LYS A 762 8.53 23.57 -35.47
C LYS A 762 7.25 24.12 -34.82
N VAL A 763 6.91 23.67 -33.60
CA VAL A 763 5.71 24.12 -32.87
C VAL A 763 5.99 25.43 -32.14
N THR A 764 7.21 25.60 -31.64
CA THR A 764 7.80 26.90 -31.24
C THR A 764 9.23 26.96 -31.81
N PRO A 765 9.89 28.14 -31.88
CA PRO A 765 11.25 28.24 -32.42
C PRO A 765 12.26 27.30 -31.75
N GLU A 766 12.05 26.99 -30.47
CA GLU A 766 12.90 26.14 -29.61
C GLU A 766 12.48 24.66 -29.65
N VAL A 767 11.26 24.34 -30.08
CA VAL A 767 10.68 22.99 -29.97
C VAL A 767 10.27 22.40 -31.32
N PRO A 768 10.94 21.32 -31.79
CA PRO A 768 10.48 20.55 -32.93
C PRO A 768 9.23 19.74 -32.57
N TYR A 769 8.34 19.56 -33.55
CA TYR A 769 7.21 18.62 -33.48
C TYR A 769 7.71 17.22 -33.07
N ASN A 770 7.09 16.62 -32.06
CA ASN A 770 7.52 15.33 -31.49
C ASN A 770 6.39 14.27 -31.57
N PRO A 771 6.35 13.46 -32.64
CA PRO A 771 5.43 12.33 -32.76
C PRO A 771 5.86 11.17 -31.84
N GLY A 772 4.95 10.20 -31.66
CA GLY A 772 5.29 8.92 -31.03
C GLY A 772 6.31 8.13 -31.85
N PHE A 773 7.17 7.37 -31.18
CA PHE A 773 8.23 6.58 -31.80
C PHE A 773 8.37 5.20 -31.14
N PRO A 774 8.79 4.16 -31.89
CA PRO A 774 9.08 2.84 -31.35
C PRO A 774 10.34 2.89 -30.48
N MET A 775 10.35 2.12 -29.39
CA MET A 775 11.43 2.09 -28.39
C MET A 775 12.18 0.77 -28.46
N ARG A 776 13.51 0.81 -28.43
CA ARG A 776 14.35 -0.40 -28.41
C ARG A 776 14.28 -1.10 -27.05
N ALA A 777 14.03 -0.35 -25.97
CA ALA A 777 13.72 -0.87 -24.64
C ALA A 777 12.31 -0.45 -24.22
N TYR A 778 11.46 -1.41 -23.89
CA TYR A 778 10.09 -1.19 -23.45
C TYR A 778 10.06 -0.44 -22.10
N GLU A 779 9.14 0.52 -21.94
CA GLU A 779 9.01 1.36 -20.73
C GLU A 779 8.88 0.54 -19.44
N PHE A 780 8.20 -0.60 -19.49
CA PHE A 780 8.02 -1.50 -18.33
C PHE A 780 9.01 -2.69 -18.33
N GLY A 781 10.04 -2.62 -19.18
CA GLY A 781 11.14 -3.60 -19.24
C GLY A 781 10.72 -5.00 -19.71
N THR A 782 11.70 -5.90 -19.70
CA THR A 782 11.52 -7.28 -20.17
C THR A 782 12.12 -8.23 -19.15
N SER A 783 11.35 -9.21 -18.68
CA SER A 783 11.89 -10.29 -17.84
C SER A 783 13.06 -10.99 -18.57
N PRO A 784 14.23 -11.17 -17.93
CA PRO A 784 14.48 -11.17 -16.48
C PRO A 784 14.90 -9.84 -15.82
N TYR A 785 14.77 -8.68 -16.47
CA TYR A 785 15.02 -7.34 -15.90
C TYR A 785 16.46 -7.07 -15.43
N MET A 786 17.47 -7.73 -16.01
CA MET A 786 18.87 -7.69 -15.55
C MET A 786 19.91 -7.47 -16.67
N GLY A 787 19.53 -7.59 -17.94
CA GLY A 787 20.36 -7.40 -19.12
C GLY A 787 20.27 -6.01 -19.78
N GLN A 788 20.81 -5.90 -20.99
CA GLN A 788 20.62 -4.72 -21.86
C GLN A 788 19.16 -4.60 -22.27
N TYR A 789 18.63 -3.38 -22.38
CA TYR A 789 17.24 -3.11 -22.79
C TYR A 789 16.14 -3.63 -21.83
N GLU A 790 16.48 -4.43 -20.81
CA GLU A 790 15.52 -5.15 -19.96
C GLU A 790 14.98 -4.34 -18.77
N VAL A 791 15.69 -3.30 -18.30
CA VAL A 791 15.43 -2.68 -16.99
C VAL A 791 14.30 -1.64 -17.07
N PRO A 792 13.17 -1.79 -16.33
CA PRO A 792 11.99 -0.93 -16.48
C PRO A 792 12.30 0.56 -16.24
N GLY A 793 11.83 1.40 -17.15
CA GLY A 793 12.10 2.83 -17.22
C GLY A 793 13.56 3.16 -17.59
N LEU A 794 14.54 2.64 -16.85
CA LEU A 794 15.95 2.99 -16.97
C LEU A 794 16.55 2.61 -18.33
N SER A 795 16.22 1.44 -18.88
CA SER A 795 16.69 1.04 -20.21
C SER A 795 16.08 1.87 -21.33
N ALA A 796 14.79 2.23 -21.23
CA ALA A 796 14.15 3.15 -22.17
C ALA A 796 14.76 4.57 -22.07
N PHE A 797 15.12 5.02 -20.87
CA PHE A 797 15.87 6.27 -20.67
C PHE A 797 17.28 6.23 -21.28
N HIS A 798 17.99 5.11 -21.18
CA HIS A 798 19.35 4.95 -21.71
C HIS A 798 19.41 4.90 -23.24
N ASN A 799 18.48 4.16 -23.85
CA ASN A 799 18.54 3.75 -25.25
C ASN A 799 17.62 4.56 -26.18
N ASP A 800 16.58 5.21 -25.65
CA ASP A 800 15.53 5.85 -26.44
C ASP A 800 15.27 7.33 -26.03
N TYR A 801 14.90 7.61 -24.77
CA TYR A 801 14.57 9.00 -24.38
C TYR A 801 15.78 9.94 -24.33
N MET A 802 16.89 9.57 -23.68
CA MET A 802 18.02 10.50 -23.58
C MET A 802 18.71 10.78 -24.92
N PRO A 803 18.85 9.82 -25.85
CA PRO A 803 19.23 10.10 -27.24
C PRO A 803 18.33 11.12 -27.95
N TYR A 804 17.01 11.11 -27.73
CA TYR A 804 16.13 12.17 -28.23
C TYR A 804 16.55 13.55 -27.66
N PHE A 805 16.73 13.69 -26.35
CA PHE A 805 17.15 14.97 -25.77
C PHE A 805 18.53 15.44 -26.28
N LEU A 806 19.52 14.53 -26.36
CA LEU A 806 20.86 14.81 -26.89
C LEU A 806 20.79 15.32 -28.34
N CYS A 807 20.15 14.55 -29.23
CA CYS A 807 20.09 14.84 -30.66
C CYS A 807 19.14 16.00 -31.03
N CYS A 808 17.97 16.11 -30.39
CA CYS A 808 16.92 17.06 -30.77
C CYS A 808 16.84 18.35 -29.94
N LYS A 809 17.23 18.33 -28.66
CA LYS A 809 17.07 19.49 -27.77
C LYS A 809 18.39 20.14 -27.36
N PHE A 810 19.43 19.36 -27.09
CA PHE A 810 20.70 19.90 -26.61
C PHE A 810 21.68 20.23 -27.74
N ALA A 811 21.80 19.36 -28.76
CA ALA A 811 22.68 19.61 -29.90
C ALA A 811 22.20 20.72 -30.86
N ASP A 812 20.91 21.10 -30.82
CA ASP A 812 20.27 22.07 -31.74
C ASP A 812 20.69 21.81 -33.21
N PHE A 813 20.72 20.52 -33.55
CA PHE A 813 21.02 19.99 -34.87
C PHE A 813 19.77 19.30 -35.44
N ARG A 814 19.84 18.80 -36.68
CA ARG A 814 18.70 18.13 -37.30
C ARG A 814 18.38 16.82 -36.57
N CYS A 815 17.23 16.80 -35.90
CA CYS A 815 16.53 15.63 -35.37
C CYS A 815 16.45 14.42 -36.31
N GLN A 816 16.65 14.62 -37.61
CA GLN A 816 16.75 13.59 -38.65
C GLN A 816 17.63 12.40 -38.22
N MET A 817 18.75 12.62 -37.50
CA MET A 817 19.58 11.51 -36.98
C MET A 817 18.83 10.60 -36.00
N PHE A 818 18.02 11.17 -35.10
CA PHE A 818 17.21 10.40 -34.16
C PHE A 818 16.09 9.64 -34.89
N TYR A 819 15.28 10.34 -35.69
CA TYR A 819 14.13 9.71 -36.36
C TYR A 819 14.51 8.82 -37.56
N TRP A 820 15.76 8.82 -38.03
CA TRP A 820 16.31 7.76 -38.89
C TRP A 820 16.50 6.42 -38.16
N ARG A 821 16.76 6.46 -36.84
CA ARG A 821 16.82 5.26 -35.96
C ARG A 821 15.49 4.98 -35.25
N ARG A 822 14.58 5.95 -35.22
CA ARG A 822 13.32 5.94 -34.46
C ARG A 822 12.14 6.55 -35.25
N PRO A 823 11.87 6.12 -36.50
CA PRO A 823 10.75 6.67 -37.28
C PRO A 823 9.41 6.35 -36.61
N SER A 824 8.45 7.28 -36.65
CA SER A 824 7.09 7.01 -36.17
C SER A 824 6.44 5.91 -36.99
N SER A 825 5.49 5.19 -36.39
CA SER A 825 4.60 4.28 -37.11
C SER A 825 3.83 4.98 -38.24
N GLY A 826 3.51 4.22 -39.30
CA GLY A 826 2.76 4.71 -40.46
C GLY A 826 1.26 4.38 -40.43
N CYS A 827 0.80 3.58 -39.45
CA CYS A 827 -0.50 2.91 -39.39
C CYS A 827 -0.87 2.00 -40.58
N GLN A 828 0.07 1.73 -41.50
CA GLN A 828 -0.20 1.00 -42.74
C GLN A 828 -0.47 -0.50 -42.52
N GLU A 829 0.15 -1.10 -41.50
CA GLU A 829 -0.06 -2.49 -41.09
C GLU A 829 -1.08 -2.60 -39.92
N TYR A 830 -1.76 -1.51 -39.56
CA TYR A 830 -2.71 -1.54 -38.45
C TYR A 830 -4.02 -2.25 -38.84
N GLN A 831 -4.26 -3.40 -38.20
CA GLN A 831 -5.53 -4.12 -38.30
C GLN A 831 -6.33 -3.89 -37.02
N PRO A 832 -7.54 -3.29 -37.08
CA PRO A 832 -8.37 -3.07 -35.90
C PRO A 832 -8.77 -4.40 -35.25
N PRO A 833 -9.00 -4.44 -33.93
CA PRO A 833 -9.48 -5.65 -33.27
C PRO A 833 -10.87 -6.00 -33.79
N ALA A 834 -11.12 -7.29 -34.04
CA ALA A 834 -12.46 -7.78 -34.32
C ALA A 834 -13.32 -7.68 -33.06
N TYR A 835 -14.59 -7.30 -33.22
CA TYR A 835 -15.54 -7.09 -32.13
C TYR A 835 -16.79 -7.95 -32.34
N GLY A 836 -17.34 -8.47 -31.24
CA GLY A 836 -18.70 -9.02 -31.23
C GLY A 836 -19.73 -7.95 -30.92
N GLU A 837 -20.95 -8.11 -31.40
CA GLU A 837 -22.04 -7.15 -31.22
C GLU A 837 -23.35 -7.86 -30.85
N GLY A 838 -24.05 -7.36 -29.81
CA GLY A 838 -25.39 -7.80 -29.45
C GLY A 838 -26.43 -6.77 -29.86
N MET A 839 -27.36 -7.14 -30.75
CA MET A 839 -28.39 -6.25 -31.29
C MET A 839 -29.81 -6.70 -30.88
N GLY A 840 -30.54 -5.81 -30.21
CA GLY A 840 -31.95 -6.02 -29.85
C GLY A 840 -32.18 -7.24 -28.96
N ALA A 841 -33.26 -7.98 -29.25
CA ALA A 841 -33.58 -9.23 -28.56
C ALA A 841 -32.89 -10.41 -29.25
N GLY A 842 -31.82 -10.93 -28.64
CA GLY A 842 -31.26 -12.25 -28.94
C GLY A 842 -30.41 -12.39 -30.22
N THR A 843 -30.11 -11.31 -30.95
CA THR A 843 -29.18 -11.38 -32.10
C THR A 843 -27.75 -11.05 -31.67
N PHE A 844 -26.80 -11.93 -31.98
CA PHE A 844 -25.39 -11.77 -31.64
C PHE A 844 -24.50 -12.04 -32.86
N ASN A 845 -23.59 -11.11 -33.16
CA ASN A 845 -22.46 -11.34 -34.05
C ASN A 845 -21.23 -11.68 -33.19
N THR A 846 -20.51 -12.76 -33.48
CA THR A 846 -19.27 -13.11 -32.78
C THR A 846 -18.06 -12.33 -33.31
N ILE A 847 -16.94 -12.44 -32.60
CA ILE A 847 -15.63 -11.91 -33.01
C ILE A 847 -15.18 -12.50 -34.36
N ASP A 848 -15.54 -13.76 -34.64
CA ASP A 848 -15.30 -14.45 -35.91
C ASP A 848 -16.30 -14.05 -37.02
N ASN A 849 -17.18 -13.07 -36.77
CA ASN A 849 -18.22 -12.57 -37.67
C ASN A 849 -19.33 -13.59 -38.01
N ASP A 850 -19.48 -14.66 -37.21
CA ASP A 850 -20.64 -15.55 -37.30
C ASP A 850 -21.86 -14.91 -36.61
N LYS A 851 -23.02 -15.01 -37.27
CA LYS A 851 -24.29 -14.47 -36.77
C LYS A 851 -25.17 -15.54 -36.14
N PHE A 852 -25.41 -15.39 -34.85
CA PHE A 852 -26.31 -16.22 -34.06
C PHE A 852 -27.59 -15.46 -33.72
N ILE A 853 -28.69 -16.20 -33.59
CA ILE A 853 -29.97 -15.71 -33.06
C ILE A 853 -30.46 -16.74 -32.04
N PHE A 854 -30.48 -16.37 -30.76
CA PHE A 854 -31.01 -17.21 -29.69
C PHE A 854 -31.66 -16.35 -28.59
N ASN A 855 -32.89 -16.69 -28.25
CA ASN A 855 -33.73 -15.93 -27.31
C ASN A 855 -34.02 -16.72 -26.02
N GLU A 856 -33.48 -17.94 -25.89
CA GLU A 856 -33.75 -18.80 -24.74
C GLU A 856 -32.97 -18.32 -23.49
N PRO A 857 -33.59 -18.33 -22.30
CA PRO A 857 -32.90 -17.98 -21.06
C PRO A 857 -31.86 -19.06 -20.71
N GLY A 858 -30.64 -18.65 -20.36
CA GLY A 858 -29.53 -19.58 -20.17
C GLY A 858 -28.18 -18.89 -19.97
N VAL A 859 -27.12 -19.70 -19.90
CA VAL A 859 -25.72 -19.24 -19.83
C VAL A 859 -24.97 -19.74 -21.05
N PHE A 860 -24.63 -18.83 -21.95
CA PHE A 860 -24.00 -19.10 -23.24
C PHE A 860 -22.52 -18.71 -23.18
N ASN A 861 -21.63 -19.50 -23.77
CA ASN A 861 -20.22 -19.14 -23.88
C ASN A 861 -20.05 -18.31 -25.17
N VAL A 862 -19.64 -17.04 -25.04
CA VAL A 862 -19.45 -16.12 -26.19
C VAL A 862 -17.99 -16.08 -26.64
N LEU A 863 -17.05 -16.32 -25.72
CA LEU A 863 -15.64 -16.57 -26.04
C LEU A 863 -15.15 -17.73 -25.18
N TYR A 864 -14.44 -18.67 -25.80
CA TYR A 864 -13.79 -19.78 -25.11
C TYR A 864 -12.39 -20.01 -25.70
N ILE A 865 -11.38 -19.69 -24.93
CA ILE A 865 -9.97 -19.96 -25.25
C ILE A 865 -9.48 -21.05 -24.30
N PRO A 866 -9.11 -22.25 -24.81
CA PRO A 866 -8.67 -23.35 -23.97
C PRO A 866 -7.31 -23.05 -23.32
N GLN A 867 -7.07 -23.62 -22.13
CA GLN A 867 -5.78 -23.49 -21.45
C GLN A 867 -4.64 -24.08 -22.31
N THR A 868 -3.51 -23.39 -22.37
CA THR A 868 -2.25 -23.91 -22.93
C THR A 868 -1.15 -23.96 -21.86
N THR A 869 0.08 -24.30 -22.24
CA THR A 869 1.24 -24.22 -21.35
C THR A 869 1.68 -22.79 -21.03
N THR A 870 1.20 -21.78 -21.76
CA THR A 870 1.57 -20.37 -21.60
C THR A 870 0.39 -19.42 -21.41
N THR A 871 -0.85 -19.84 -21.72
CA THR A 871 -2.08 -19.04 -21.57
C THR A 871 -3.09 -19.71 -20.63
N PRO A 872 -3.79 -18.96 -19.77
CA PRO A 872 -4.88 -19.50 -18.95
C PRO A 872 -6.08 -19.88 -19.82
N GLU A 873 -7.04 -20.60 -19.23
CA GLU A 873 -8.39 -20.72 -19.79
C GLU A 873 -9.11 -19.37 -19.66
N VAL A 874 -9.59 -18.82 -20.77
CA VAL A 874 -10.39 -17.59 -20.79
C VAL A 874 -11.80 -17.93 -21.27
N LYS A 875 -12.79 -17.67 -20.43
CA LYS A 875 -14.18 -18.04 -20.70
C LYS A 875 -15.11 -16.85 -20.41
N VAL A 876 -15.61 -16.22 -21.47
CA VAL A 876 -16.62 -15.16 -21.38
C VAL A 876 -18.00 -15.78 -21.55
N GLN A 877 -18.86 -15.60 -20.56
CA GLN A 877 -20.20 -16.14 -20.53
C GLN A 877 -21.25 -15.02 -20.52
N LEU A 878 -22.18 -15.08 -21.46
CA LEU A 878 -23.38 -14.25 -21.48
C LEU A 878 -24.48 -14.97 -20.72
N ARG A 879 -25.12 -14.30 -19.77
CA ARG A 879 -26.37 -14.79 -19.16
C ARG A 879 -27.54 -14.08 -19.84
N LEU A 880 -28.50 -14.87 -20.32
CA LEU A 880 -29.79 -14.36 -20.76
C LEU A 880 -30.82 -14.68 -19.70
N GLU A 881 -31.47 -13.64 -19.19
CA GLU A 881 -32.56 -13.74 -18.22
C GLU A 881 -33.80 -13.03 -18.78
N ARG A 882 -34.99 -13.55 -18.47
CA ARG A 882 -36.24 -12.91 -18.86
C ARG A 882 -36.46 -11.63 -18.03
N TYR A 883 -36.96 -10.57 -18.68
CA TYR A 883 -37.33 -9.35 -17.98
C TYR A 883 -38.64 -9.55 -17.21
N PRO A 884 -38.75 -9.17 -15.91
CA PRO A 884 -39.99 -9.32 -15.15
C PRO A 884 -41.05 -8.29 -15.57
N ASP A 885 -42.30 -8.71 -15.77
CA ASP A 885 -43.38 -7.83 -16.25
C ASP A 885 -43.68 -6.70 -15.24
N ARG A 886 -43.56 -5.46 -15.71
CA ARG A 886 -43.82 -4.24 -14.94
C ARG A 886 -45.31 -3.86 -14.84
N ARG A 887 -46.22 -4.72 -15.32
CA ARG A 887 -47.68 -4.58 -15.11
C ARG A 887 -48.18 -5.25 -13.83
N VAL A 888 -47.35 -6.07 -13.18
CA VAL A 888 -47.62 -6.63 -11.86
C VAL A 888 -47.04 -5.70 -10.80
N ASP A 889 -47.77 -5.43 -9.72
CA ASP A 889 -47.27 -4.64 -8.60
C ASP A 889 -46.40 -5.53 -7.70
N PHE A 890 -45.12 -5.17 -7.56
CA PHE A 890 -44.12 -5.97 -6.83
C PHE A 890 -44.17 -5.81 -5.31
N SER A 891 -45.18 -5.11 -4.78
CA SER A 891 -45.41 -5.00 -3.33
C SER A 891 -45.94 -6.30 -2.69
N GLU A 892 -46.74 -7.09 -3.42
CA GLU A 892 -47.37 -8.30 -2.92
C GLU A 892 -47.39 -9.42 -3.98
N PHE A 893 -46.40 -10.32 -3.98
CA PHE A 893 -46.60 -11.78 -4.14
C PHE A 893 -45.27 -12.56 -4.03
N PHE A 894 -45.16 -13.41 -3.01
CA PHE A 894 -44.33 -14.62 -3.05
C PHE A 894 -45.28 -15.80 -3.34
N TYR A 895 -45.10 -16.53 -4.45
CA TYR A 895 -45.30 -18.00 -4.64
C TYR A 895 -45.48 -18.37 -6.13
N ASP A 896 -44.84 -19.47 -6.54
CA ASP A 896 -45.02 -20.28 -7.76
C ASP A 896 -44.85 -19.64 -9.17
N GLU A 897 -45.01 -20.46 -10.21
CA GLU A 897 -44.24 -20.42 -11.47
C GLU A 897 -45.02 -19.92 -12.74
N THR A 898 -44.29 -19.86 -13.87
CA THR A 898 -44.72 -20.02 -15.29
C THR A 898 -44.94 -18.80 -16.22
N THR A 899 -43.86 -18.43 -16.94
CA THR A 899 -43.79 -18.09 -18.40
C THR A 899 -44.50 -16.86 -19.03
N SER A 900 -43.96 -16.45 -20.21
CA SER A 900 -44.34 -15.36 -21.15
C SER A 900 -44.12 -13.90 -20.68
N ASP A 901 -43.65 -12.93 -21.50
CA ASP A 901 -43.05 -13.00 -22.85
C ASP A 901 -42.06 -11.83 -23.13
N MET A 902 -41.19 -12.00 -24.15
CA MET A 902 -40.12 -11.10 -24.63
C MET A 902 -38.92 -10.82 -23.71
N ASP A 903 -37.75 -10.63 -24.34
CA ASP A 903 -36.43 -10.84 -23.70
C ASP A 903 -35.40 -9.74 -24.05
N GLN A 904 -34.49 -9.44 -23.11
CA GLN A 904 -33.34 -8.54 -23.31
C GLN A 904 -32.12 -9.02 -22.50
N PRO A 905 -30.88 -8.87 -23.01
CA PRO A 905 -29.68 -9.34 -22.31
C PRO A 905 -29.37 -8.53 -21.03
N ARG A 906 -28.90 -9.22 -19.98
CA ARG A 906 -28.36 -8.59 -18.76
C ARG A 906 -27.16 -9.36 -18.23
N ALA A 907 -26.06 -8.62 -18.02
CA ALA A 907 -24.76 -9.05 -17.52
C ALA A 907 -23.96 -10.02 -18.43
N VAL A 908 -22.73 -9.60 -18.72
CA VAL A 908 -21.64 -10.46 -19.22
C VAL A 908 -20.76 -10.82 -18.03
N TYR A 909 -20.41 -12.09 -17.91
CA TYR A 909 -19.53 -12.63 -16.87
C TYR A 909 -18.21 -13.07 -17.51
N ILE A 910 -17.10 -12.53 -17.04
CA ILE A 910 -15.75 -12.95 -17.46
C ILE A 910 -15.19 -13.85 -16.36
N ASN A 911 -14.85 -15.10 -16.69
CA ASN A 911 -14.15 -16.02 -15.82
C ASN A 911 -12.72 -16.25 -16.34
N GLU A 912 -11.73 -15.79 -15.57
CA GLU A 912 -10.30 -16.02 -15.84
C GLU A 912 -9.76 -17.07 -14.85
N ASN A 913 -9.64 -18.32 -15.29
CA ASN A 913 -9.09 -19.40 -14.48
C ASN A 913 -7.55 -19.38 -14.51
N THR A 914 -6.95 -18.37 -13.85
CA THR A 914 -5.50 -18.38 -13.58
C THR A 914 -5.18 -19.41 -12.48
N GLN A 915 -4.30 -20.36 -12.77
CA GLN A 915 -4.00 -21.45 -11.83
C GLN A 915 -3.46 -20.91 -10.50
N GLY A 916 -4.20 -21.19 -9.41
CA GLY A 916 -3.78 -20.89 -8.04
C GLY A 916 -4.43 -19.66 -7.38
N LYS A 917 -5.28 -18.88 -8.07
CA LYS A 917 -6.07 -17.80 -7.45
C LYS A 917 -7.49 -17.74 -8.01
N HIS A 918 -8.49 -17.94 -7.14
CA HIS A 918 -9.85 -17.50 -7.42
C HIS A 918 -9.92 -15.97 -7.29
N VAL A 919 -9.95 -15.28 -8.43
CA VAL A 919 -10.26 -13.84 -8.49
C VAL A 919 -11.56 -13.69 -9.29
N ASN A 920 -12.68 -13.57 -8.58
CA ASN A 920 -13.98 -13.26 -9.20
C ASN A 920 -14.01 -11.77 -9.54
N THR A 921 -13.42 -11.38 -10.68
CA THR A 921 -13.33 -9.99 -11.13
C THR A 921 -14.65 -9.54 -11.79
N THR A 922 -15.70 -9.30 -10.99
CA THR A 922 -17.01 -8.82 -11.48
C THR A 922 -16.94 -7.35 -11.94
N GLN A 923 -16.44 -7.11 -13.15
CA GLN A 923 -16.54 -5.80 -13.82
C GLN A 923 -17.84 -5.67 -14.62
N THR A 924 -18.81 -4.93 -14.09
CA THR A 924 -20.05 -4.56 -14.79
C THR A 924 -19.87 -3.32 -15.67
N TYR A 925 -19.41 -3.53 -16.91
CA TYR A 925 -19.42 -2.47 -17.93
C TYR A 925 -20.85 -2.03 -18.23
N SER A 926 -21.18 -0.80 -17.86
CA SER A 926 -22.49 -0.17 -18.05
C SER A 926 -22.41 1.01 -19.02
N SER A 927 -21.92 0.72 -20.23
CA SER A 927 -21.74 1.70 -21.31
C SER A 927 -22.11 1.10 -22.68
N LEU A 928 -23.41 0.85 -22.89
CA LEU A 928 -23.99 0.46 -24.19
C LEU A 928 -25.28 1.25 -24.50
N THR A 929 -25.21 2.57 -24.27
CA THR A 929 -26.00 3.65 -24.89
C THR A 929 -25.21 4.94 -24.80
#